data_AF-A0A935PSI1-F1
#
_entry.id   AF-A0A935PSI1-F1
#
_cell.length_a   1.000
_cell.length_b   1.000
_cell.length_c   1.000
_cell.angle_alpha   90.00
_cell.angle_beta   90.00
_cell.angle_gamma   90.00
#
_symmetry.space_group_name_H-M   'P 1'
#
loop_
_entity.id
_entity.type
_entity.pdbx_description
1 polymer ?
#
loop_
_entity_poly.entity_id
_entity_poly.type
_entity_poly.pdbx_seq_one_letter_code
_entity_poly.pdbx_strand_id
1 'polypeptide(L)'
;MSLGEKLFSFAVIADTHVNQEEGKASSDFAVNRLANARNRYVIHALNRAKPAFTLHLGDIVHPTPRHPGFADAARSFHALAAALECPLHLTPGNHDVGDKPGDWLPVPSVSDEYLAIYERHFGKPYYAFDSHGCHFVVINAQALNSGLPCEAEQKAWLEGDLAAHAGQRTFLCTHYPAFLFDPAEPGHYDNIDEPGRSWLLGLFARHGVEGVFAGHVHNFWYHLLGETEFYLLPSTAFVRLDYSELYRVGPGPERGRNDAPKLGFLIVDVHEHGHVAHPVRTQGACLGPDEKPQDVETLPPVHSRSVSRSPLGIDLRHPWAEVVDVVASGALDEFSRKRARNDDPLMALWEMGIQRLRVPLADLDDARLRERMRVLKRAGARFTVYSHNVPAGSLRQSLLDHAHLVDAWEVIAPMAGIEALAAQVADLRRGLPFAVRHSKLRRPEDRLHHGDRARHVIEHGFYLAEREQVEALRSSPGAYRAAFDGGVFRVSRGQRPWHKIGKLAAASSAAGTRDEAYVRLAADNPAEAQDDDLANANRVAETLFTAHACVGIGVWLDTFCDVDRGYFPRTGLVDRRYNPRLAGKVCRNLNSALSGGLDRVKGMHEAESDSARTLILETADGVVALVLPRESGELRSITLHGAGTARSGRAKWIDLASGTITAASWRVGESEPPALNFEEPRPCTGPALVILKESGFLSPA
;
A
#
# COMPACT_ATOMS: atom_id res chain seq x y z
N MET A 1 -6.40 0.75 19.08
CA MET A 1 -5.98 1.91 19.90
C MET A 1 -5.59 3.03 18.95
N SER A 2 -5.81 4.29 19.33
CA SER A 2 -5.30 5.43 18.56
C SER A 2 -3.77 5.42 18.58
N LEU A 3 -3.11 5.75 17.46
CA LEU A 3 -1.66 5.89 17.41
C LEU A 3 -1.16 7.03 18.31
N GLY A 4 -2.01 8.03 18.58
CA GLY A 4 -1.60 9.27 19.26
C GLY A 4 -0.86 10.23 18.32
N GLU A 5 -0.28 11.27 18.89
CA GLU A 5 0.48 12.27 18.14
C GLU A 5 1.73 11.65 17.49
N LYS A 6 2.12 12.18 16.34
CA LYS A 6 3.39 11.83 15.69
C LYS A 6 4.52 12.53 16.47
N LEU A 7 5.50 11.75 16.91
CA LEU A 7 6.63 12.23 17.70
C LEU A 7 7.81 12.65 16.81
N PHE A 8 8.22 11.76 15.89
CA PHE A 8 9.29 12.02 14.93
C PHE A 8 9.22 11.00 13.78
N SER A 9 10.07 11.18 12.76
CA SER A 9 10.27 10.20 11.69
C SER A 9 11.73 9.81 11.58
N PHE A 10 12.01 8.56 11.23
CA PHE A 10 13.33 8.11 10.75
C PHE A 10 13.18 7.40 9.40
N ALA A 11 14.26 7.28 8.65
CA ALA A 11 14.28 6.56 7.38
C ALA A 11 15.02 5.23 7.50
N VAL A 12 14.62 4.25 6.68
CA VAL A 12 15.28 2.94 6.61
C VAL A 12 15.52 2.59 5.15
N ILE A 13 16.78 2.39 4.78
CA ILE A 13 17.22 1.97 3.44
C ILE A 13 17.97 0.63 3.53
N ALA A 14 18.02 -0.12 2.44
CA ALA A 14 18.74 -1.38 2.37
C ALA A 14 19.40 -1.60 0.99
N ASP A 15 20.44 -2.43 0.98
CA ASP A 15 21.02 -3.04 -0.22
C ASP A 15 21.35 -2.02 -1.31
N THR A 16 22.13 -1.00 -0.97
CA THR A 16 22.51 0.07 -1.92
C THR A 16 23.58 -0.39 -2.91
N HIS A 17 24.38 -1.39 -2.54
CA HIS A 17 25.40 -2.02 -3.38
C HIS A 17 26.22 -1.00 -4.17
N VAL A 18 26.72 0.03 -3.51
CA VAL A 18 27.55 1.06 -4.16
C VAL A 18 28.78 0.41 -4.80
N ASN A 19 29.07 0.79 -6.03
CA ASN A 19 30.23 0.33 -6.78
C ASN A 19 31.40 1.32 -6.62
N GLN A 20 32.57 0.86 -7.04
CA GLN A 20 33.82 1.61 -7.02
C GLN A 20 33.74 2.91 -7.82
N GLU A 21 33.04 2.90 -8.96
CA GLU A 21 32.99 4.01 -9.90
C GLU A 21 31.62 4.08 -10.59
N GLU A 22 31.27 5.26 -11.12
CA GLU A 22 30.01 5.48 -11.84
C GLU A 22 29.91 4.58 -13.09
N GLY A 23 28.76 3.95 -13.30
CA GLY A 23 28.50 3.12 -14.47
C GLY A 23 29.34 1.83 -14.57
N LYS A 24 30.20 1.53 -13.58
CA LYS A 24 30.96 0.27 -13.49
C LYS A 24 30.41 -0.60 -12.37
N ALA A 25 30.41 -1.91 -12.59
CA ALA A 25 30.03 -2.90 -11.58
C ALA A 25 30.92 -4.13 -11.71
N SER A 26 31.18 -4.80 -10.58
CA SER A 26 31.86 -6.10 -10.52
C SER A 26 30.93 -7.29 -10.85
N SER A 27 29.63 -7.02 -11.06
CA SER A 27 28.61 -7.98 -11.48
C SER A 27 28.34 -7.88 -12.99
N ASP A 28 28.00 -9.01 -13.60
CA ASP A 28 27.64 -9.13 -15.02
C ASP A 28 26.28 -8.49 -15.37
N PHE A 29 25.44 -8.19 -14.37
CA PHE A 29 24.11 -7.62 -14.60
C PHE A 29 24.16 -6.11 -14.84
N ALA A 30 23.48 -5.65 -15.89
CA ALA A 30 23.55 -4.25 -16.31
C ALA A 30 22.96 -3.31 -15.26
N VAL A 31 21.88 -3.73 -14.58
CA VAL A 31 21.26 -2.96 -13.49
C VAL A 31 22.23 -2.59 -12.37
N ASN A 32 23.24 -3.43 -12.09
CA ASN A 32 24.20 -3.15 -11.02
C ASN A 32 25.02 -1.88 -11.30
N ARG A 33 25.19 -1.48 -12.56
CA ARG A 33 25.91 -0.25 -12.94
C ARG A 33 25.16 1.03 -12.53
N LEU A 34 23.86 0.92 -12.21
CA LEU A 34 23.02 2.05 -11.81
C LEU A 34 23.07 2.36 -10.31
N ALA A 35 23.75 1.54 -9.51
CA ALA A 35 23.69 1.62 -8.04
C ALA A 35 24.09 3.00 -7.50
N ASN A 36 25.18 3.60 -8.02
CA ASN A 36 25.67 4.90 -7.53
C ASN A 36 24.68 6.04 -7.86
N ALA A 37 24.16 6.09 -9.09
CA ALA A 37 23.16 7.06 -9.50
C ALA A 37 21.82 6.90 -8.76
N ARG A 38 21.41 5.66 -8.46
CA ARG A 38 20.22 5.36 -7.63
C ARG A 38 20.43 5.78 -6.18
N ASN A 39 21.58 5.50 -5.60
CA ASN A 39 21.93 5.93 -4.25
C ASN A 39 21.89 7.46 -4.13
N ARG A 40 22.42 8.18 -5.12
CA ARG A 40 22.34 9.66 -5.18
C ARG A 40 20.89 10.17 -5.19
N TYR A 41 20.02 9.55 -5.99
CA TYR A 41 18.59 9.88 -5.99
C TYR A 41 17.95 9.62 -4.62
N VAL A 42 18.26 8.48 -3.99
CA VAL A 42 17.75 8.12 -2.65
C VAL A 42 18.18 9.16 -1.61
N ILE A 43 19.45 9.58 -1.60
CA ILE A 43 19.93 10.62 -0.68
C ILE A 43 19.15 11.92 -0.86
N HIS A 44 18.90 12.35 -2.10
CA HIS A 44 18.05 13.51 -2.34
C HIS A 44 16.62 13.31 -1.80
N ALA A 45 16.01 12.15 -2.05
CA ALA A 45 14.68 11.84 -1.53
C ALA A 45 14.63 11.84 0.01
N LEU A 46 15.68 11.36 0.67
CA LEU A 46 15.84 11.39 2.13
C LEU A 46 15.98 12.83 2.65
N ASN A 47 16.82 13.67 2.03
CA ASN A 47 16.97 15.07 2.42
C ASN A 47 15.63 15.83 2.27
N ARG A 48 14.84 15.54 1.23
CA ARG A 48 13.50 16.11 1.09
C ARG A 48 12.54 15.65 2.19
N ALA A 49 12.63 14.39 2.61
CA ALA A 49 11.80 13.83 3.68
C ALA A 49 12.20 14.32 5.09
N LYS A 50 13.43 14.85 5.25
CA LYS A 50 13.97 15.38 6.52
C LYS A 50 13.78 14.45 7.73
N PRO A 51 14.16 13.16 7.64
CA PRO A 51 14.09 12.26 8.80
C PRO A 51 15.08 12.71 9.88
N ALA A 52 14.80 12.35 11.14
CA ALA A 52 15.70 12.62 12.27
C ALA A 52 17.07 11.93 12.09
N PHE A 53 17.08 10.74 11.47
CA PHE A 53 18.26 9.97 11.08
C PHE A 53 17.84 8.89 10.06
N THR A 54 18.83 8.26 9.41
CA THR A 54 18.64 7.15 8.47
C THR A 54 19.36 5.90 8.98
N LEU A 55 18.68 4.75 8.90
CA LEU A 55 19.22 3.42 9.13
C LEU A 55 19.52 2.74 7.78
N HIS A 56 20.72 2.19 7.60
CA HIS A 56 21.09 1.40 6.42
C HIS A 56 21.29 -0.07 6.82
N LEU A 57 20.49 -0.97 6.28
CA LEU A 57 20.42 -2.38 6.70
C LEU A 57 21.45 -3.30 6.01
N GLY A 58 22.67 -2.83 5.76
CA GLY A 58 23.72 -3.63 5.13
C GLY A 58 23.64 -3.73 3.60
N ASP A 59 24.62 -4.44 3.06
CA ASP A 59 24.99 -4.48 1.64
C ASP A 59 25.19 -3.06 1.10
N ILE A 60 26.07 -2.36 1.82
CA ILE A 60 26.44 -0.96 1.61
C ILE A 60 27.19 -0.83 0.28
N VAL A 61 28.13 -1.75 0.06
CA VAL A 61 28.92 -1.82 -1.17
C VAL A 61 28.65 -3.13 -1.91
N HIS A 62 28.84 -3.14 -3.22
CA HIS A 62 28.68 -4.35 -4.02
C HIS A 62 29.87 -5.32 -3.98
N PRO A 63 31.14 -4.92 -4.16
CA PRO A 63 32.26 -5.85 -3.99
C PRO A 63 32.33 -6.37 -2.56
N THR A 64 32.68 -7.64 -2.37
CA THR A 64 32.93 -8.22 -1.04
C THR A 64 34.32 -7.84 -0.54
N PRO A 65 34.65 -8.00 0.77
CA PRO A 65 35.96 -7.62 1.32
C PRO A 65 37.16 -8.29 0.64
N ARG A 66 36.95 -9.45 0.01
CA ARG A 66 37.97 -10.17 -0.78
C ARG A 66 38.32 -9.47 -2.10
N HIS A 67 37.40 -8.70 -2.65
CA HIS A 67 37.57 -8.08 -3.96
C HIS A 67 38.47 -6.83 -3.86
N PRO A 68 39.47 -6.64 -4.74
CA PRO A 68 40.44 -5.55 -4.62
C PRO A 68 39.81 -4.14 -4.65
N GLY A 69 38.67 -4.00 -5.31
CA GLY A 69 37.90 -2.75 -5.34
C GLY A 69 37.04 -2.46 -4.10
N PHE A 70 37.06 -3.27 -3.03
CA PHE A 70 36.24 -3.03 -1.84
C PHE A 70 36.48 -1.64 -1.23
N ALA A 71 37.75 -1.31 -0.99
CA ALA A 71 38.13 -0.04 -0.39
C ALA A 71 37.73 1.16 -1.27
N ASP A 72 37.69 0.99 -2.60
CA ASP A 72 37.28 2.03 -3.55
C ASP A 72 35.77 2.24 -3.52
N ALA A 73 34.99 1.15 -3.48
CA ALA A 73 33.55 1.21 -3.29
C ALA A 73 33.17 1.85 -1.94
N ALA A 74 33.90 1.52 -0.86
CA ALA A 74 33.70 2.16 0.44
C ALA A 74 33.95 3.68 0.39
N ARG A 75 35.01 4.12 -0.30
CA ARG A 75 35.27 5.56 -0.51
C ARG A 75 34.17 6.22 -1.35
N SER A 76 33.68 5.55 -2.38
CA SER A 76 32.57 6.03 -3.21
C SER A 76 31.27 6.13 -2.42
N PHE A 77 30.97 5.17 -1.55
CA PHE A 77 29.83 5.24 -0.64
C PHE A 77 29.92 6.46 0.28
N HIS A 78 31.06 6.67 0.95
CA HIS A 78 31.26 7.83 1.83
C HIS A 78 31.12 9.16 1.07
N ALA A 79 31.63 9.24 -0.15
CA ALA A 79 31.49 10.43 -0.99
C ALA A 79 30.03 10.72 -1.38
N LEU A 80 29.22 9.69 -1.63
CA LEU A 80 27.78 9.82 -1.86
C LEU A 80 27.07 10.23 -0.56
N ALA A 81 27.29 9.48 0.52
CA ALA A 81 26.66 9.65 1.83
C ALA A 81 26.96 11.01 2.48
N ALA A 82 28.08 11.67 2.13
CA ALA A 82 28.40 13.01 2.59
C ALA A 82 27.37 14.09 2.21
N ALA A 83 26.52 13.82 1.20
CA ALA A 83 25.42 14.70 0.83
C ALA A 83 24.14 14.49 1.67
N LEU A 84 24.08 13.45 2.50
CA LEU A 84 22.95 13.22 3.39
C LEU A 84 22.98 14.21 4.55
N GLU A 85 21.86 14.91 4.77
CA GLU A 85 21.77 16.00 5.76
C GLU A 85 21.51 15.51 7.20
N CYS A 86 21.06 14.26 7.35
CA CYS A 86 20.76 13.65 8.65
C CYS A 86 21.81 12.59 9.04
N PRO A 87 21.92 12.23 10.34
CA PRO A 87 22.78 11.14 10.78
C PRO A 87 22.49 9.81 10.08
N LEU A 88 23.54 9.04 9.80
CA LEU A 88 23.46 7.73 9.15
C LEU A 88 24.00 6.64 10.08
N HIS A 89 23.21 5.59 10.27
CA HIS A 89 23.57 4.42 11.06
C HIS A 89 23.65 3.20 10.16
N LEU A 90 24.79 2.51 10.19
CA LEU A 90 25.09 1.39 9.31
C LEU A 90 24.94 0.06 10.05
N THR A 91 24.30 -0.91 9.40
CA THR A 91 24.27 -2.33 9.74
C THR A 91 25.18 -3.06 8.74
N PRO A 92 25.97 -4.08 9.13
CA PRO A 92 26.75 -4.86 8.17
C PRO A 92 25.86 -5.85 7.40
N GLY A 93 26.09 -5.99 6.09
CA GLY A 93 25.51 -7.05 5.24
C GLY A 93 26.53 -8.10 4.78
N ASN A 94 26.08 -9.13 4.06
CA ASN A 94 26.97 -10.20 3.61
C ASN A 94 28.01 -9.73 2.58
N HIS A 95 27.71 -8.66 1.84
CA HIS A 95 28.70 -8.01 0.98
C HIS A 95 29.71 -7.14 1.75
N ASP A 96 29.45 -6.82 3.01
CA ASP A 96 30.29 -5.92 3.80
C ASP A 96 31.24 -6.67 4.76
N VAL A 97 30.80 -7.80 5.33
CA VAL A 97 31.57 -8.60 6.32
C VAL A 97 31.79 -10.06 5.92
N GLY A 98 31.27 -10.51 4.78
CA GLY A 98 31.19 -11.92 4.41
C GLY A 98 29.86 -12.54 4.83
N ASP A 99 29.54 -13.72 4.31
CA ASP A 99 28.23 -14.35 4.49
C ASP A 99 28.06 -15.02 5.86
N LYS A 100 26.84 -15.46 6.18
CA LYS A 100 26.62 -16.35 7.32
C LYS A 100 27.43 -17.66 7.17
N PRO A 101 27.63 -18.44 8.24
CA PRO A 101 28.35 -19.71 8.15
C PRO A 101 27.61 -20.72 7.26
N GLY A 102 28.29 -21.28 6.25
CA GLY A 102 27.72 -22.33 5.40
C GLY A 102 28.57 -22.71 4.20
N ASP A 103 28.89 -24.00 4.07
CA ASP A 103 29.79 -24.53 3.01
C ASP A 103 29.22 -24.44 1.59
N TRP A 104 27.92 -24.16 1.46
CA TRP A 104 27.17 -24.12 0.20
C TRP A 104 26.86 -22.69 -0.28
N LEU A 105 27.29 -21.67 0.46
CA LEU A 105 27.01 -20.27 0.15
C LEU A 105 27.97 -19.73 -0.94
N PRO A 106 27.50 -18.81 -1.80
CA PRO A 106 28.30 -18.29 -2.92
C PRO A 106 29.37 -17.27 -2.50
N VAL A 107 29.23 -16.67 -1.31
CA VAL A 107 30.16 -15.68 -0.77
C VAL A 107 30.88 -16.31 0.42
N PRO A 108 32.21 -16.07 0.61
CA PRO A 108 32.90 -16.61 1.77
C PRO A 108 32.25 -16.14 3.08
N SER A 109 32.18 -17.04 4.05
CA SER A 109 31.63 -16.71 5.36
C SER A 109 32.41 -15.60 6.07
N VAL A 110 31.74 -14.94 7.00
CA VAL A 110 32.30 -13.94 7.90
C VAL A 110 33.59 -14.44 8.56
N SER A 111 34.56 -13.53 8.74
CA SER A 111 35.84 -13.83 9.37
C SER A 111 36.38 -12.62 10.13
N ASP A 112 37.31 -12.83 11.07
CA ASP A 112 37.97 -11.75 11.80
C ASP A 112 38.67 -10.74 10.86
N GLU A 113 39.23 -11.21 9.74
CA GLU A 113 39.83 -10.36 8.72
C GLU A 113 38.79 -9.42 8.09
N TYR A 114 37.63 -9.95 7.69
CA TYR A 114 36.59 -9.16 7.05
C TYR A 114 35.91 -8.21 8.02
N LEU A 115 35.75 -8.61 9.28
CA LEU A 115 35.29 -7.73 10.36
C LEU A 115 36.26 -6.57 10.58
N ALA A 116 37.57 -6.82 10.61
CA ALA A 116 38.58 -5.77 10.74
C ALA A 116 38.59 -4.80 9.53
N ILE A 117 38.31 -5.30 8.32
CA ILE A 117 38.14 -4.47 7.12
C ILE A 117 36.88 -3.60 7.26
N TYR A 118 35.76 -4.19 7.67
CA TYR A 118 34.51 -3.45 7.90
C TYR A 118 34.70 -2.36 8.95
N GLU A 119 35.28 -2.67 10.10
CA GLU A 119 35.50 -1.71 11.18
C GLU A 119 36.33 -0.51 10.75
N ARG A 120 37.35 -0.75 9.90
CA ARG A 120 38.18 0.32 9.34
C ARG A 120 37.39 1.28 8.45
N HIS A 121 36.38 0.80 7.74
CA HIS A 121 35.63 1.58 6.74
C HIS A 121 34.29 2.13 7.24
N PHE A 122 33.59 1.39 8.09
CA PHE A 122 32.19 1.64 8.45
C PHE A 122 31.93 1.69 9.96
N GLY A 123 32.91 1.32 10.80
CA GLY A 123 32.79 1.34 12.25
C GLY A 123 32.32 0.02 12.85
N LYS A 124 31.83 0.04 14.09
CA LYS A 124 31.51 -1.17 14.86
C LYS A 124 30.45 -2.03 14.16
N PRO A 125 30.59 -3.36 14.13
CA PRO A 125 29.64 -4.26 13.46
C PRO A 125 28.33 -4.43 14.23
N TYR A 126 28.29 -4.08 15.51
CA TYR A 126 27.09 -4.02 16.34
C TYR A 126 27.21 -2.90 17.38
N TYR A 127 26.10 -2.24 17.68
CA TYR A 127 26.01 -1.14 18.65
C TYR A 127 24.55 -0.77 18.89
N ALA A 128 24.30 0.08 19.87
CA ALA A 128 23.00 0.67 20.12
C ALA A 128 23.11 2.19 20.35
N PHE A 129 21.99 2.89 20.19
CA PHE A 129 21.89 4.31 20.47
C PHE A 129 20.45 4.69 20.83
N ASP A 130 20.30 5.72 21.66
CA ASP A 130 19.00 6.26 22.01
C ASP A 130 18.69 7.49 21.17
N SER A 131 17.45 7.59 20.72
CA SER A 131 16.97 8.76 19.98
C SER A 131 15.50 8.97 20.24
N HIS A 132 15.12 10.20 20.62
CA HIS A 132 13.72 10.60 20.82
C HIS A 132 12.92 9.66 21.75
N GLY A 133 13.56 9.15 22.81
CA GLY A 133 12.93 8.26 23.79
C GLY A 133 12.71 6.82 23.30
N CYS A 134 13.32 6.44 22.17
CA CYS A 134 13.35 5.07 21.67
C CYS A 134 14.80 4.57 21.66
N HIS A 135 14.95 3.26 21.83
CA HIS A 135 16.22 2.56 21.83
C HIS A 135 16.41 1.83 20.50
N PHE A 136 17.53 2.07 19.80
CA PHE A 136 17.83 1.48 18.50
C PHE A 136 19.03 0.56 18.60
N VAL A 137 18.86 -0.67 18.13
CA VAL A 137 19.87 -1.72 18.21
C VAL A 137 20.28 -2.15 16.80
N VAL A 138 21.57 -2.22 16.54
CA VAL A 138 22.16 -2.77 15.31
C VAL A 138 22.93 -4.03 15.65
N ILE A 139 22.62 -5.13 14.97
CA ILE A 139 23.34 -6.41 15.14
C ILE A 139 24.04 -6.82 13.85
N ASN A 140 25.17 -7.53 13.98
CA ASN A 140 25.76 -8.30 12.90
C ASN A 140 25.12 -9.68 12.85
N ALA A 141 24.23 -9.89 11.89
CA ALA A 141 23.54 -11.16 11.72
C ALA A 141 24.45 -12.27 11.16
N GLN A 142 25.44 -11.90 10.35
CA GLN A 142 26.38 -12.83 9.72
C GLN A 142 27.29 -13.52 10.76
N ALA A 143 27.56 -12.86 11.89
CA ALA A 143 28.31 -13.44 13.00
C ALA A 143 27.56 -14.55 13.76
N LEU A 144 26.23 -14.64 13.65
CA LEU A 144 25.45 -15.65 14.37
C LEU A 144 25.78 -17.06 13.87
N ASN A 145 25.96 -17.99 14.80
CA ASN A 145 26.36 -19.38 14.58
C ASN A 145 27.77 -19.57 13.97
N SER A 146 28.60 -18.53 13.94
CA SER A 146 29.94 -18.58 13.31
C SER A 146 31.00 -19.24 14.18
N GLY A 147 30.81 -19.25 15.50
CA GLY A 147 31.83 -19.68 16.45
C GLY A 147 33.00 -18.68 16.59
N LEU A 148 32.94 -17.53 15.93
CA LEU A 148 33.93 -16.46 16.10
C LEU A 148 33.79 -15.81 17.49
N PRO A 149 34.88 -15.29 18.07
CA PRO A 149 34.82 -14.58 19.36
C PRO A 149 33.77 -13.46 19.39
N CYS A 150 33.64 -12.73 18.27
CA CYS A 150 32.67 -11.64 18.14
C CYS A 150 31.21 -12.09 18.29
N GLU A 151 30.88 -13.35 18.00
CA GLU A 151 29.53 -13.89 18.21
C GLU A 151 29.18 -13.91 19.69
N ALA A 152 30.06 -14.48 20.51
CA ALA A 152 29.85 -14.60 21.95
C ALA A 152 29.80 -13.22 22.62
N GLU A 153 30.68 -12.31 22.19
CA GLU A 153 30.70 -10.92 22.65
C GLU A 153 29.41 -10.18 22.29
N GLN A 154 28.95 -10.28 21.04
CA GLN A 154 27.70 -9.66 20.59
C GLN A 154 26.49 -10.24 21.34
N LYS A 155 26.42 -11.56 21.54
CA LYS A 155 25.31 -12.20 22.26
C LYS A 155 25.22 -11.70 23.71
N ALA A 156 26.34 -11.71 24.43
CA ALA A 156 26.39 -11.23 25.80
C ALA A 156 26.08 -9.73 25.90
N TRP A 157 26.60 -8.92 24.96
CA TRP A 157 26.29 -7.50 24.87
C TRP A 157 24.81 -7.25 24.63
N LEU A 158 24.20 -7.91 23.64
CA LEU A 158 22.79 -7.71 23.28
C LEU A 158 21.84 -8.08 24.43
N GLU A 159 22.11 -9.20 25.11
CA GLU A 159 21.33 -9.62 26.29
C GLU A 159 21.41 -8.57 27.41
N GLY A 160 22.61 -8.05 27.69
CA GLY A 160 22.81 -7.01 28.70
C GLY A 160 22.18 -5.67 28.33
N ASP A 161 22.31 -5.27 27.07
CA ASP A 161 21.79 -4.01 26.52
C ASP A 161 20.25 -3.98 26.54
N LEU A 162 19.60 -5.03 26.04
CA LEU A 162 18.14 -5.14 26.09
C LEU A 162 17.59 -5.24 27.52
N ALA A 163 18.34 -5.84 28.45
CA ALA A 163 17.97 -5.86 29.86
C ALA A 163 18.10 -4.47 30.51
N ALA A 164 19.15 -3.71 30.18
CA ALA A 164 19.37 -2.36 30.68
C ALA A 164 18.31 -1.35 30.19
N HIS A 165 17.76 -1.57 29.01
CA HIS A 165 16.72 -0.73 28.40
C HIS A 165 15.30 -1.33 28.51
N ALA A 166 15.08 -2.24 29.45
CA ALA A 166 13.78 -2.88 29.64
C ALA A 166 12.66 -1.84 29.85
N GLY A 167 11.57 -1.99 29.09
CA GLY A 167 10.41 -1.08 29.12
C GLY A 167 10.56 0.15 28.23
N GLN A 168 11.72 0.39 27.61
CA GLN A 168 11.84 1.36 26.53
C GLN A 168 11.29 0.77 25.22
N ARG A 169 10.89 1.64 24.30
CA ARG A 169 10.46 1.23 22.96
C ARG A 169 11.68 0.93 22.12
N THR A 170 11.85 -0.34 21.74
CA THR A 170 13.06 -0.80 21.05
C THR A 170 12.80 -1.13 19.59
N PHE A 171 13.67 -0.64 18.71
CA PHE A 171 13.74 -1.01 17.30
C PHE A 171 15.07 -1.71 17.01
N LEU A 172 15.04 -2.78 16.22
CA LEU A 172 16.23 -3.55 15.88
C LEU A 172 16.47 -3.58 14.37
N CYS A 173 17.74 -3.40 14.00
CA CYS A 173 18.24 -3.46 12.64
C CYS A 173 19.11 -4.71 12.47
N THR A 174 18.82 -5.46 11.43
CA THR A 174 19.58 -6.64 11.02
C THR A 174 19.67 -6.63 9.50
N HIS A 175 20.68 -7.26 8.92
CA HIS A 175 20.70 -7.46 7.47
C HIS A 175 19.88 -8.68 7.07
N TYR A 176 20.17 -9.85 7.67
CA TYR A 176 19.38 -11.06 7.46
C TYR A 176 18.08 -11.02 8.26
N PRO A 177 16.92 -11.34 7.64
CA PRO A 177 15.70 -11.56 8.40
C PRO A 177 15.79 -12.86 9.21
N ALA A 178 15.11 -12.90 10.35
CA ALA A 178 15.01 -14.13 11.15
C ALA A 178 14.29 -15.25 10.38
N PHE A 179 13.27 -14.91 9.58
CA PHE A 179 12.49 -15.83 8.76
C PHE A 179 11.77 -15.04 7.64
N LEU A 180 11.26 -15.73 6.61
CA LEU A 180 10.49 -15.15 5.51
C LEU A 180 9.01 -15.53 5.53
N PHE A 181 8.68 -16.73 5.96
CA PHE A 181 7.30 -17.21 5.95
C PHE A 181 6.85 -17.70 7.32
N ASP A 182 7.63 -18.57 7.94
CA ASP A 182 7.28 -19.22 9.20
C ASP A 182 8.48 -19.12 10.17
N PRO A 183 8.30 -18.68 11.43
CA PRO A 183 9.38 -18.67 12.42
C PRO A 183 10.11 -20.02 12.56
N ALA A 184 9.41 -21.13 12.32
CA ALA A 184 9.93 -22.49 12.38
C ALA A 184 10.34 -23.06 11.00
N GLU A 185 10.49 -22.23 9.97
CA GLU A 185 10.95 -22.69 8.64
C GLU A 185 12.37 -23.27 8.69
N PRO A 186 12.79 -24.13 7.75
CA PRO A 186 14.19 -24.56 7.70
C PRO A 186 15.13 -23.39 7.38
N GLY A 187 16.40 -23.59 7.72
CA GLY A 187 17.48 -22.73 7.26
C GLY A 187 17.61 -22.75 5.74
N HIS A 188 17.74 -21.58 5.12
CA HIS A 188 18.02 -21.41 3.69
C HIS A 188 18.80 -20.09 3.49
N TYR A 189 19.12 -19.72 2.25
CA TYR A 189 20.04 -18.61 1.97
C TYR A 189 19.56 -17.34 2.64
N ASP A 190 18.30 -16.98 2.41
CA ASP A 190 17.74 -15.69 2.81
C ASP A 190 17.35 -15.54 4.30
N ASN A 191 17.64 -16.49 5.21
CA ASN A 191 17.25 -16.38 6.62
C ASN A 191 18.36 -16.76 7.61
N ILE A 192 18.22 -16.35 8.88
CA ILE A 192 19.12 -16.74 9.97
C ILE A 192 18.87 -18.22 10.32
N ASP A 193 19.93 -19.02 10.45
CA ASP A 193 19.81 -20.44 10.82
C ASP A 193 19.66 -20.67 12.34
N GLU A 194 19.18 -21.85 12.71
CA GLU A 194 19.22 -22.31 14.10
C GLU A 194 20.64 -22.66 14.56
N PRO A 195 20.99 -22.47 15.85
CA PRO A 195 20.13 -22.04 16.96
C PRO A 195 19.98 -20.52 17.11
N GLY A 196 20.71 -19.73 16.32
CA GLY A 196 20.71 -18.27 16.39
C GLY A 196 19.34 -17.64 16.22
N ARG A 197 18.51 -18.18 15.32
CA ARG A 197 17.15 -17.70 15.08
C ARG A 197 16.26 -17.80 16.33
N SER A 198 16.12 -18.99 16.91
CA SER A 198 15.26 -19.17 18.08
C SER A 198 15.73 -18.36 19.29
N TRP A 199 17.05 -18.21 19.47
CA TRP A 199 17.62 -17.32 20.49
C TRP A 199 17.18 -15.86 20.28
N LEU A 200 17.31 -15.35 19.06
CA LEU A 200 17.01 -13.97 18.71
C LEU A 200 15.50 -13.67 18.83
N LEU A 201 14.64 -14.54 18.30
CA LEU A 201 13.18 -14.41 18.45
C LEU A 201 12.75 -14.47 19.92
N GLY A 202 13.43 -15.28 20.73
CA GLY A 202 13.22 -15.33 22.17
C GLY A 202 13.55 -14.00 22.86
N LEU A 203 14.61 -13.29 22.44
CA LEU A 203 14.92 -11.96 22.95
C LEU A 203 13.85 -10.93 22.57
N PHE A 204 13.38 -10.95 21.32
CA PHE A 204 12.34 -10.01 20.87
C PHE A 204 11.07 -10.12 21.70
N ALA A 205 10.63 -11.36 21.95
CA ALA A 205 9.47 -11.64 22.78
C ALA A 205 9.68 -11.24 24.25
N ARG A 206 10.86 -11.52 24.83
CA ARG A 206 11.16 -11.22 26.24
C ARG A 206 11.22 -9.72 26.53
N HIS A 207 11.80 -8.95 25.62
CA HIS A 207 12.05 -7.51 25.83
C HIS A 207 11.01 -6.60 25.16
N GLY A 208 10.04 -7.18 24.43
CA GLY A 208 8.98 -6.41 23.79
C GLY A 208 9.51 -5.50 22.67
N VAL A 209 10.44 -6.01 21.85
CA VAL A 209 10.94 -5.29 20.67
C VAL A 209 9.75 -4.90 19.79
N GLU A 210 9.65 -3.61 19.46
CA GLU A 210 8.48 -3.07 18.77
C GLU A 210 8.56 -3.33 17.27
N GLY A 211 9.72 -3.07 16.66
CA GLY A 211 9.94 -3.21 15.23
C GLY A 211 11.31 -3.80 14.89
N VAL A 212 11.34 -4.73 13.94
CA VAL A 212 12.57 -5.32 13.38
C VAL A 212 12.63 -5.00 11.90
N PHE A 213 13.73 -4.39 11.46
CA PHE A 213 13.97 -4.06 10.05
C PHE A 213 15.10 -4.92 9.49
N ALA A 214 14.85 -5.59 8.36
CA ALA A 214 15.79 -6.47 7.66
C ALA A 214 15.97 -6.07 6.17
N GLY A 215 17.15 -6.34 5.61
CA GLY A 215 17.50 -6.15 4.18
C GLY A 215 17.64 -7.48 3.44
N HIS A 216 18.70 -7.63 2.64
CA HIS A 216 19.19 -8.88 2.04
C HIS A 216 18.35 -9.48 0.89
N VAL A 217 17.02 -9.50 1.04
CA VAL A 217 16.12 -10.23 0.13
C VAL A 217 15.65 -9.39 -1.06
N HIS A 218 15.79 -8.06 -0.94
CA HIS A 218 15.43 -7.08 -1.95
C HIS A 218 13.94 -7.07 -2.32
N ASN A 219 13.07 -7.55 -1.42
CA ASN A 219 11.63 -7.59 -1.62
C ASN A 219 10.92 -7.15 -0.35
N PHE A 220 9.82 -6.43 -0.52
CA PHE A 220 9.02 -5.98 0.61
C PHE A 220 8.24 -7.14 1.23
N TRP A 221 8.30 -7.25 2.55
CA TRP A 221 7.50 -8.18 3.32
C TRP A 221 7.17 -7.60 4.70
N TYR A 222 6.01 -7.98 5.22
CA TYR A 222 5.55 -7.57 6.54
C TYR A 222 4.94 -8.71 7.34
N HIS A 223 5.33 -8.85 8.60
CA HIS A 223 4.76 -9.81 9.53
C HIS A 223 4.66 -9.29 10.95
N LEU A 224 3.89 -10.01 11.77
CA LEU A 224 3.69 -9.70 13.18
C LEU A 224 3.78 -11.00 13.98
N LEU A 225 4.82 -11.12 14.80
CA LEU A 225 5.00 -12.25 15.73
C LEU A 225 4.84 -11.74 17.16
N GLY A 226 3.79 -12.19 17.85
CA GLY A 226 3.38 -11.57 19.11
C GLY A 226 3.01 -10.11 18.87
N GLU A 227 3.72 -9.19 19.53
CA GLU A 227 3.58 -7.74 19.36
C GLU A 227 4.68 -7.11 18.49
N THR A 228 5.70 -7.87 18.07
CA THR A 228 6.83 -7.37 17.27
C THR A 228 6.48 -7.33 15.79
N GLU A 229 6.59 -6.15 15.18
CA GLU A 229 6.41 -5.95 13.75
C GLU A 229 7.73 -6.19 13.00
N PHE A 230 7.70 -7.01 11.94
CA PHE A 230 8.87 -7.30 11.13
C PHE A 230 8.68 -6.72 9.73
N TYR A 231 9.69 -6.00 9.26
CA TYR A 231 9.75 -5.41 7.93
C TYR A 231 10.98 -5.91 7.20
N LEU A 232 10.75 -6.47 6.02
CA LEU A 232 11.81 -6.74 5.05
C LEU A 232 11.79 -5.62 4.02
N LEU A 233 12.92 -4.97 3.82
CA LEU A 233 13.01 -3.82 2.94
C LEU A 233 13.21 -4.24 1.48
N PRO A 234 12.62 -3.48 0.53
CA PRO A 234 13.10 -3.51 -0.83
C PRO A 234 14.52 -2.96 -0.90
N SER A 235 15.27 -3.39 -1.92
CA SER A 235 16.56 -2.78 -2.24
C SER A 235 16.36 -1.43 -2.93
N THR A 236 17.33 -0.55 -2.74
CA THR A 236 17.42 0.70 -3.52
C THR A 236 18.11 0.50 -4.88
N ALA A 237 18.81 -0.61 -5.08
CA ALA A 237 19.70 -0.85 -6.22
C ALA A 237 19.13 -1.81 -7.27
N PHE A 238 18.57 -2.97 -6.90
CA PHE A 238 18.01 -3.96 -7.84
C PHE A 238 17.17 -5.02 -7.11
N VAL A 239 16.38 -5.83 -7.83
CA VAL A 239 15.55 -6.89 -7.24
C VAL A 239 16.24 -8.25 -7.37
N ARG A 240 16.04 -9.14 -6.39
CA ARG A 240 16.44 -10.55 -6.51
C ARG A 240 15.52 -11.30 -7.49
N LEU A 241 16.11 -11.76 -8.60
CA LEU A 241 15.38 -12.30 -9.75
C LEU A 241 14.50 -13.53 -9.45
N ASP A 242 14.87 -14.39 -8.51
CA ASP A 242 14.10 -15.60 -8.15
C ASP A 242 12.72 -15.24 -7.59
N TYR A 243 12.57 -14.06 -6.98
CA TYR A 243 11.29 -13.58 -6.46
C TYR A 243 10.33 -13.13 -7.56
N SER A 244 10.75 -13.14 -8.83
CA SER A 244 9.82 -12.98 -9.94
C SER A 244 8.81 -14.14 -10.07
N GLU A 245 9.09 -15.30 -9.45
CA GLU A 245 8.15 -16.42 -9.31
C GLU A 245 6.90 -16.06 -8.50
N LEU A 246 6.93 -14.98 -7.71
CA LEU A 246 5.76 -14.49 -6.96
C LEU A 246 4.61 -14.00 -7.86
N TYR A 247 4.84 -13.86 -9.17
CA TYR A 247 3.88 -13.28 -10.11
C TYR A 247 3.45 -14.27 -11.18
N ARG A 248 2.14 -14.33 -11.46
CA ARG A 248 1.56 -15.20 -12.51
C ARG A 248 1.64 -14.61 -13.93
N VAL A 249 2.70 -13.86 -14.19
CA VAL A 249 3.04 -13.22 -15.48
C VAL A 249 4.55 -13.21 -15.66
N GLY A 250 5.02 -13.04 -16.90
CA GLY A 250 6.46 -13.00 -17.17
C GLY A 250 7.19 -11.92 -16.34
N PRO A 251 8.49 -12.11 -16.06
CA PRO A 251 9.25 -11.19 -15.22
C PRO A 251 9.43 -9.81 -15.89
N GLY A 252 9.83 -8.82 -15.09
CA GLY A 252 10.24 -7.51 -15.59
C GLY A 252 11.58 -7.53 -16.34
N PRO A 253 12.12 -6.34 -16.72
CA PRO A 253 13.44 -6.22 -17.35
C PRO A 253 14.54 -6.97 -16.60
N GLU A 254 15.53 -7.47 -17.34
CA GLU A 254 16.60 -8.34 -16.82
C GLU A 254 16.07 -9.54 -16.03
N ARG A 255 15.02 -10.19 -16.55
CA ARG A 255 14.39 -11.38 -15.94
C ARG A 255 13.95 -11.10 -14.50
N GLY A 256 13.46 -9.88 -14.24
CA GLY A 256 12.95 -9.45 -12.94
C GLY A 256 13.99 -8.78 -12.06
N ARG A 257 15.27 -8.74 -12.45
CA ARG A 257 16.32 -8.07 -11.66
C ARG A 257 16.20 -6.55 -11.66
N ASN A 258 15.61 -5.97 -12.70
CA ASN A 258 15.40 -4.52 -12.82
C ASN A 258 13.90 -4.16 -12.87
N ASP A 259 13.11 -4.71 -11.95
CA ASP A 259 11.71 -4.30 -11.74
C ASP A 259 11.66 -2.99 -10.96
N ALA A 260 11.86 -1.87 -11.66
CA ALA A 260 12.08 -0.55 -11.08
C ALA A 260 10.99 -0.08 -10.08
N PRO A 261 9.69 -0.35 -10.29
CA PRO A 261 8.67 -0.01 -9.30
C PRO A 261 8.80 -0.74 -7.95
N LYS A 262 9.58 -1.82 -7.85
CA LYS A 262 9.83 -2.55 -6.60
C LYS A 262 10.95 -1.94 -5.75
N LEU A 263 11.74 -1.03 -6.33
CA LEU A 263 12.84 -0.39 -5.64
C LEU A 263 12.34 0.75 -4.76
N GLY A 264 12.91 0.89 -3.57
CA GLY A 264 12.40 1.85 -2.60
C GLY A 264 13.07 1.79 -1.25
N PHE A 265 12.44 2.45 -0.28
CA PHE A 265 12.83 2.51 1.12
C PHE A 265 11.61 2.79 2.01
N LEU A 266 11.80 2.84 3.33
CA LEU A 266 10.73 3.17 4.28
C LEU A 266 10.99 4.53 4.96
N ILE A 267 9.93 5.32 5.13
CA ILE A 267 9.88 6.39 6.14
C ILE A 267 9.03 5.90 7.29
N VAL A 268 9.58 5.87 8.50
CA VAL A 268 8.89 5.35 9.68
C VAL A 268 8.49 6.51 10.58
N ASP A 269 7.20 6.69 10.74
CA ASP A 269 6.62 7.66 11.67
C ASP A 269 6.41 6.98 13.01
N VAL A 270 7.09 7.48 14.05
CA VAL A 270 6.92 7.02 15.42
C VAL A 270 5.87 7.89 16.09
N HIS A 271 4.83 7.26 16.63
CA HIS A 271 3.76 7.91 17.36
C HIS A 271 3.82 7.57 18.85
N GLU A 272 3.02 8.21 19.69
CA GLU A 272 2.92 7.88 21.14
C GLU A 272 2.63 6.39 21.40
N HIS A 273 1.87 5.74 20.51
CA HIS A 273 1.40 4.37 20.66
C HIS A 273 1.65 3.52 19.41
N GLY A 274 2.93 3.29 19.10
CA GLY A 274 3.38 2.46 17.99
C GLY A 274 4.03 3.27 16.87
N HIS A 275 4.16 2.66 15.70
CA HIS A 275 4.76 3.30 14.52
C HIS A 275 4.00 2.95 13.25
N VAL A 276 4.29 3.70 12.19
CA VAL A 276 3.77 3.50 10.83
C VAL A 276 4.93 3.55 9.85
N ALA A 277 5.18 2.43 9.15
CA ALA A 277 6.20 2.37 8.11
C ALA A 277 5.59 2.66 6.74
N HIS A 278 5.95 3.81 6.16
CA HIS A 278 5.51 4.25 4.84
C HIS A 278 6.48 3.75 3.76
N PRO A 279 6.07 2.81 2.89
CA PRO A 279 6.87 2.44 1.73
C PRO A 279 6.95 3.60 0.73
N VAL A 280 8.17 3.89 0.27
CA VAL A 280 8.47 4.90 -0.74
C VAL A 280 9.16 4.23 -1.93
N ARG A 281 8.46 4.18 -3.06
CA ARG A 281 9.03 3.66 -4.31
C ARG A 281 9.90 4.72 -5.00
N THR A 282 11.14 4.36 -5.32
CA THR A 282 12.04 5.23 -6.10
C THR A 282 11.76 5.16 -7.59
N GLN A 283 10.98 4.16 -8.03
CA GLN A 283 10.72 3.87 -9.45
C GLN A 283 12.03 3.62 -10.23
N GLY A 284 13.10 3.20 -9.54
CA GLY A 284 14.43 3.02 -10.12
C GLY A 284 15.07 4.30 -10.68
N ALA A 285 14.60 5.47 -10.23
CA ALA A 285 15.14 6.77 -10.63
C ALA A 285 16.62 6.89 -10.28
N CYS A 286 17.34 7.62 -11.14
CA CYS A 286 18.77 7.86 -11.04
C CYS A 286 19.01 9.37 -11.02
N LEU A 287 20.08 9.80 -10.37
CA LEU A 287 20.58 11.16 -10.45
C LEU A 287 22.05 11.12 -10.90
N GLY A 288 22.38 11.82 -11.99
CA GLY A 288 23.76 11.97 -12.44
C GLY A 288 24.63 12.76 -11.44
N PRO A 289 25.97 12.68 -11.51
CA PRO A 289 26.88 13.39 -10.60
C PRO A 289 26.67 14.91 -10.55
N ASP A 290 26.37 15.51 -11.70
CA ASP A 290 26.18 16.97 -11.85
C ASP A 290 24.70 17.37 -11.99
N GLU A 291 23.79 16.39 -11.93
CA GLU A 291 22.36 16.62 -12.10
C GLU A 291 21.78 17.17 -10.80
N LYS A 292 21.10 18.32 -10.88
CA LYS A 292 20.36 18.87 -9.75
C LYS A 292 18.95 18.28 -9.75
N PRO A 293 18.51 17.73 -8.62
CA PRO A 293 17.15 17.24 -8.53
C PRO A 293 16.16 18.40 -8.58
N GLN A 294 14.98 18.16 -9.13
CA GLN A 294 13.90 19.14 -9.10
C GLN A 294 13.20 19.08 -7.75
N ASP A 295 13.25 20.18 -7.00
CA ASP A 295 12.44 20.35 -5.80
C ASP A 295 11.00 20.65 -6.21
N VAL A 296 10.18 19.61 -6.18
CA VAL A 296 8.76 19.67 -6.46
C VAL A 296 8.00 19.38 -5.16
N GLU A 297 7.07 20.26 -4.80
CA GLU A 297 6.16 20.02 -3.68
C GLU A 297 5.25 18.84 -4.03
N THR A 298 5.23 17.79 -3.21
CA THR A 298 4.39 16.61 -3.41
C THR A 298 3.52 16.35 -2.19
N LEU A 299 2.39 15.68 -2.42
CA LEU A 299 1.53 15.21 -1.35
C LEU A 299 2.27 14.26 -0.38
N PRO A 300 1.95 14.31 0.93
CA PRO A 300 2.53 13.40 1.90
C PRO A 300 2.07 11.95 1.65
N PRO A 301 2.86 10.94 2.05
CA PRO A 301 2.46 9.55 1.92
C PRO A 301 1.26 9.24 2.83
N VAL A 302 0.40 8.33 2.39
CA VAL A 302 -0.68 7.77 3.22
C VAL A 302 -0.34 6.35 3.63
N HIS A 303 -1.00 5.88 4.69
CA HIS A 303 -0.93 4.50 5.13
C HIS A 303 -2.28 4.04 5.67
N SER A 304 -2.62 2.76 5.48
CA SER A 304 -3.90 2.20 5.95
C SER A 304 -4.11 2.37 7.46
N ARG A 305 -3.04 2.31 8.26
CA ARG A 305 -3.05 2.53 9.72
C ARG A 305 -3.24 3.99 10.16
N SER A 306 -2.80 4.97 9.38
CA SER A 306 -2.79 6.40 9.79
C SER A 306 -3.82 7.27 9.06
N VAL A 307 -4.35 6.82 7.92
CA VAL A 307 -5.38 7.59 7.21
C VAL A 307 -6.65 7.69 8.07
N SER A 308 -7.11 8.92 8.31
CA SER A 308 -8.27 9.19 9.17
C SER A 308 -9.57 8.66 8.53
N ARG A 309 -9.65 8.73 7.20
CA ARG A 309 -10.81 8.32 6.41
C ARG A 309 -10.40 7.74 5.06
N SER A 310 -10.79 6.49 4.82
CA SER A 310 -10.67 5.82 3.52
C SER A 310 -12.02 5.19 3.15
N PRO A 311 -12.89 5.92 2.41
CA PRO A 311 -14.27 5.47 2.17
C PRO A 311 -14.35 4.35 1.11
N LEU A 312 -13.28 4.18 0.34
CA LEU A 312 -13.14 3.16 -0.69
C LEU A 312 -12.63 1.84 -0.10
N GLY A 313 -13.36 0.76 -0.41
CA GLY A 313 -12.95 -0.60 -0.20
C GLY A 313 -12.73 -1.35 -1.51
N ILE A 314 -12.02 -2.46 -1.43
CA ILE A 314 -11.59 -3.25 -2.58
C ILE A 314 -12.10 -4.68 -2.46
N ASP A 315 -12.69 -5.18 -3.55
CA ASP A 315 -13.01 -6.59 -3.73
C ASP A 315 -11.76 -7.40 -4.12
N LEU A 316 -11.23 -8.17 -3.17
CA LEU A 316 -10.02 -8.98 -3.36
C LEU A 316 -10.37 -10.28 -4.08
N ARG A 317 -10.52 -10.19 -5.41
CA ARG A 317 -10.83 -11.34 -6.28
C ARG A 317 -9.65 -12.27 -6.54
N HIS A 318 -8.44 -11.72 -6.46
CA HIS A 318 -7.21 -12.50 -6.59
C HIS A 318 -6.79 -13.03 -5.21
N PRO A 319 -6.05 -14.15 -5.16
CA PRO A 319 -5.36 -14.55 -3.94
C PRO A 319 -4.59 -13.37 -3.35
N TRP A 320 -4.90 -13.01 -2.10
CA TRP A 320 -4.39 -11.79 -1.45
C TRP A 320 -3.31 -12.07 -0.39
N ALA A 321 -3.04 -13.34 -0.13
CA ALA A 321 -1.98 -13.82 0.74
C ALA A 321 -1.36 -15.10 0.16
N GLU A 322 -1.06 -15.10 -1.15
CA GLU A 322 -0.49 -16.25 -1.86
C GLU A 322 0.91 -16.58 -1.33
N VAL A 323 1.18 -17.88 -1.16
CA VAL A 323 2.48 -18.41 -0.81
C VAL A 323 2.96 -19.25 -1.98
N VAL A 324 4.20 -19.02 -2.40
CA VAL A 324 4.80 -19.64 -3.56
C VAL A 324 6.07 -20.37 -3.14
N ASP A 325 6.28 -21.56 -3.70
CA ASP A 325 7.58 -22.23 -3.65
C ASP A 325 8.48 -21.56 -4.70
N VAL A 326 9.52 -20.85 -4.24
CA VAL A 326 10.51 -20.25 -5.13
C VAL A 326 11.35 -21.37 -5.73
N VAL A 327 11.44 -21.39 -7.06
CA VAL A 327 12.18 -22.43 -7.78
C VAL A 327 13.67 -22.29 -7.48
N ALA A 328 14.33 -23.42 -7.16
CA ALA A 328 15.79 -23.51 -7.12
C ALA A 328 16.32 -23.28 -8.54
N SER A 329 16.85 -22.08 -8.79
CA SER A 329 17.18 -21.59 -10.13
C SER A 329 18.58 -21.98 -10.62
N GLY A 330 19.36 -22.74 -9.84
CA GLY A 330 20.77 -23.00 -10.12
C GLY A 330 21.73 -21.97 -9.48
N ALA A 331 21.22 -20.88 -8.93
CA ALA A 331 22.04 -19.79 -8.40
C ALA A 331 22.13 -19.79 -6.88
N LEU A 332 20.97 -19.79 -6.22
CA LEU A 332 20.81 -19.67 -4.77
C LEU A 332 19.79 -20.73 -4.32
N ASP A 333 20.01 -21.33 -3.14
CA ASP A 333 19.17 -22.39 -2.55
C ASP A 333 19.07 -23.69 -3.38
N GLU A 334 20.14 -24.09 -4.08
CA GLU A 334 20.13 -25.26 -4.99
C GLU A 334 19.61 -26.57 -4.37
N PHE A 335 19.78 -26.72 -3.05
CA PHE A 335 19.45 -27.94 -2.32
C PHE A 335 18.12 -27.89 -1.57
N SER A 336 17.34 -26.81 -1.72
CA SER A 336 16.06 -26.66 -1.02
C SER A 336 15.04 -25.85 -1.83
N ARG A 337 13.75 -25.94 -1.46
CA ARG A 337 12.72 -25.03 -1.96
C ARG A 337 12.27 -24.16 -0.81
N LYS A 338 12.52 -22.86 -0.90
CA LYS A 338 12.01 -21.89 0.07
C LYS A 338 10.61 -21.45 -0.30
N ARG A 339 9.81 -21.16 0.73
CA ARG A 339 8.47 -20.58 0.58
C ARG A 339 8.53 -19.09 0.84
N ALA A 340 7.88 -18.31 -0.02
CA ALA A 340 7.75 -16.88 0.16
C ALA A 340 6.29 -16.45 -0.01
N ARG A 341 5.86 -15.44 0.77
CA ARG A 341 4.55 -14.81 0.62
C ARG A 341 4.70 -13.55 -0.21
N ASN A 342 3.81 -13.35 -1.17
CA ASN A 342 3.76 -12.11 -1.94
C ASN A 342 3.05 -11.00 -1.14
N ASP A 343 3.82 -10.04 -0.63
CA ASP A 343 3.33 -8.89 0.16
C ASP A 343 3.30 -7.57 -0.63
N ASP A 344 3.59 -7.58 -1.94
CA ASP A 344 3.33 -6.41 -2.78
C ASP A 344 1.86 -5.95 -2.85
N PRO A 345 0.85 -6.85 -2.84
CA PRO A 345 -0.55 -6.45 -2.69
C PRO A 345 -0.75 -5.60 -1.44
N LEU A 346 -0.13 -5.99 -0.32
CA LEU A 346 -0.20 -5.26 0.94
C LEU A 346 0.46 -3.90 0.84
N MET A 347 1.69 -3.85 0.30
CA MET A 347 2.42 -2.59 0.09
C MET A 347 1.56 -1.61 -0.72
N ALA A 348 0.96 -2.05 -1.82
CA ALA A 348 0.11 -1.21 -2.64
C ALA A 348 -1.15 -0.74 -1.90
N LEU A 349 -1.80 -1.59 -1.09
CA LEU A 349 -2.94 -1.19 -0.25
C LEU A 349 -2.56 -0.11 0.76
N TRP A 350 -1.38 -0.25 1.39
CA TRP A 350 -0.83 0.75 2.31
C TRP A 350 -0.56 2.08 1.62
N GLU A 351 0.15 2.05 0.49
CA GLU A 351 0.44 3.24 -0.32
C GLU A 351 -0.83 3.97 -0.76
N MET A 352 -1.95 3.26 -0.94
CA MET A 352 -3.24 3.86 -1.31
C MET A 352 -4.09 4.26 -0.11
N GLY A 353 -3.67 3.97 1.12
CA GLY A 353 -4.46 4.19 2.32
C GLY A 353 -5.75 3.37 2.36
N ILE A 354 -5.80 2.21 1.71
CA ILE A 354 -7.02 1.39 1.64
C ILE A 354 -7.12 0.55 2.91
N GLN A 355 -8.22 0.75 3.65
CA GLN A 355 -8.49 0.03 4.89
C GLN A 355 -9.49 -1.12 4.70
N ARG A 356 -10.41 -1.00 3.74
CA ARG A 356 -11.56 -1.90 3.63
C ARG A 356 -11.33 -2.98 2.58
N LEU A 357 -11.35 -4.23 3.01
CA LEU A 357 -11.07 -5.39 2.16
C LEU A 357 -12.29 -6.31 2.15
N ARG A 358 -12.78 -6.64 0.96
CA ARG A 358 -13.88 -7.58 0.76
C ARG A 358 -13.35 -8.92 0.28
N VAL A 359 -13.67 -9.98 1.01
CA VAL A 359 -13.14 -11.34 0.81
C VAL A 359 -14.24 -12.40 0.89
N PRO A 360 -14.09 -13.58 0.28
CA PRO A 360 -15.02 -14.69 0.47
C PRO A 360 -15.10 -15.11 1.94
N LEU A 361 -16.29 -15.46 2.42
CA LEU A 361 -16.46 -16.04 3.76
C LEU A 361 -15.62 -17.32 3.96
N ALA A 362 -15.42 -18.08 2.89
CA ALA A 362 -14.63 -19.31 2.90
C ALA A 362 -13.15 -19.09 3.30
N ASP A 363 -12.63 -17.86 3.18
CA ASP A 363 -11.28 -17.53 3.64
C ASP A 363 -11.14 -17.72 5.16
N LEU A 364 -12.24 -17.66 5.92
CA LEU A 364 -12.24 -17.97 7.35
C LEU A 364 -12.01 -19.46 7.65
N ASP A 365 -12.21 -20.38 6.70
CA ASP A 365 -11.93 -21.81 6.94
C ASP A 365 -10.42 -22.12 6.85
N ASP A 366 -9.64 -21.30 6.13
CA ASP A 366 -8.19 -21.43 6.01
C ASP A 366 -7.46 -20.76 7.19
N ALA A 367 -6.78 -21.56 8.03
CA ALA A 367 -6.03 -21.07 9.20
C ALA A 367 -4.95 -20.05 8.84
N ARG A 368 -4.30 -20.19 7.67
CA ARG A 368 -3.27 -19.28 7.20
C ARG A 368 -3.86 -17.93 6.82
N LEU A 369 -5.03 -17.92 6.16
CA LEU A 369 -5.72 -16.68 5.83
C LEU A 369 -6.28 -15.99 7.07
N ARG A 370 -6.82 -16.75 8.04
CA ARG A 370 -7.23 -16.19 9.35
C ARG A 370 -6.07 -15.51 10.07
N GLU A 371 -4.92 -16.18 10.12
CA GLU A 371 -3.73 -15.58 10.73
C GLU A 371 -3.29 -14.32 9.97
N ARG A 372 -3.33 -14.35 8.64
CA ARG A 372 -3.06 -13.14 7.86
C ARG A 372 -4.06 -12.02 8.12
N MET A 373 -5.36 -12.32 8.27
CA MET A 373 -6.36 -11.33 8.66
C MET A 373 -6.02 -10.70 10.01
N ARG A 374 -5.61 -11.50 11.01
CA ARG A 374 -5.17 -11.00 12.32
C ARG A 374 -4.02 -10.00 12.18
N VAL A 375 -2.98 -10.37 11.43
CA VAL A 375 -1.83 -9.50 11.15
C VAL A 375 -2.27 -8.20 10.45
N LEU A 376 -3.11 -8.29 9.42
CA LEU A 376 -3.54 -7.11 8.67
C LEU A 376 -4.51 -6.20 9.45
N LYS A 377 -5.33 -6.75 10.36
CA LYS A 377 -6.15 -5.91 11.25
C LYS A 377 -5.29 -5.05 12.17
N ARG A 378 -4.15 -5.58 12.66
CA ARG A 378 -3.17 -4.78 13.42
C ARG A 378 -2.58 -3.66 12.56
N ALA A 379 -2.38 -3.92 11.26
CA ALA A 379 -1.92 -2.94 10.29
C ALA A 379 -3.02 -1.97 9.77
N GLY A 380 -4.25 -2.03 10.28
CA GLY A 380 -5.34 -1.10 9.94
C GLY A 380 -6.39 -1.61 8.95
N ALA A 381 -6.30 -2.88 8.51
CA ALA A 381 -7.30 -3.47 7.64
C ALA A 381 -8.63 -3.75 8.37
N ARG A 382 -9.72 -3.68 7.63
CA ARG A 382 -11.10 -4.00 8.03
C ARG A 382 -11.70 -4.94 6.99
N PHE A 383 -12.24 -6.07 7.43
CA PHE A 383 -12.69 -7.13 6.55
C PHE A 383 -14.21 -7.19 6.44
N THR A 384 -14.71 -7.19 5.22
CA THR A 384 -16.08 -7.56 4.90
C THR A 384 -16.08 -8.93 4.23
N VAL A 385 -16.70 -9.91 4.88
CA VAL A 385 -16.85 -11.26 4.31
C VAL A 385 -18.14 -11.35 3.52
N TYR A 386 -18.15 -12.06 2.40
CA TYR A 386 -19.37 -12.31 1.64
C TYR A 386 -19.69 -13.80 1.49
N SER A 387 -20.97 -14.16 1.52
CA SER A 387 -21.45 -15.53 1.32
C SER A 387 -22.63 -15.59 0.36
N HIS A 388 -22.79 -16.72 -0.34
CA HIS A 388 -24.02 -17.04 -1.05
C HIS A 388 -25.03 -17.63 -0.07
N ASN A 389 -26.14 -16.93 0.18
CA ASN A 389 -27.12 -17.22 1.24
C ASN A 389 -26.49 -17.26 2.66
N VAL A 390 -27.25 -17.77 3.63
CA VAL A 390 -26.81 -17.98 5.01
C VAL A 390 -25.82 -19.16 5.05
N PRO A 391 -24.63 -19.01 5.66
CA PRO A 391 -23.69 -20.12 5.78
C PRO A 391 -24.25 -21.24 6.65
N ALA A 392 -23.83 -22.47 6.34
CA ALA A 392 -24.18 -23.68 7.08
C ALA A 392 -22.91 -24.50 7.38
N GLY A 393 -23.01 -25.49 8.27
CA GLY A 393 -21.90 -26.39 8.60
C GLY A 393 -20.67 -25.64 9.11
N SER A 394 -19.49 -26.00 8.60
CA SER A 394 -18.20 -25.40 9.00
C SER A 394 -18.18 -23.89 8.80
N LEU A 395 -18.69 -23.38 7.68
CA LEU A 395 -18.69 -21.94 7.38
C LEU A 395 -19.50 -21.12 8.39
N ARG A 396 -20.61 -21.68 8.89
CA ARG A 396 -21.40 -21.03 9.96
C ARG A 396 -20.57 -20.96 11.24
N GLN A 397 -19.91 -22.06 11.58
CA GLN A 397 -19.10 -22.15 12.79
C GLN A 397 -17.89 -21.21 12.72
N SER A 398 -17.17 -21.19 11.59
CA SER A 398 -16.03 -20.30 11.35
C SER A 398 -16.42 -18.82 11.44
N LEU A 399 -17.60 -18.42 10.93
CA LEU A 399 -18.08 -17.04 11.08
C LEU A 399 -18.31 -16.66 12.55
N LEU A 400 -18.84 -17.60 13.36
CA LEU A 400 -19.10 -17.38 14.79
C LEU A 400 -17.79 -17.35 15.59
N ASP A 401 -16.93 -18.35 15.41
CA ASP A 401 -15.67 -18.52 16.16
C ASP A 401 -14.67 -17.41 15.84
N HIS A 402 -14.70 -16.88 14.62
CA HIS A 402 -13.77 -15.87 14.13
C HIS A 402 -14.43 -14.51 13.85
N ALA A 403 -15.58 -14.23 14.48
CA ALA A 403 -16.30 -12.97 14.32
C ALA A 403 -15.45 -11.72 14.63
N HIS A 404 -14.45 -11.84 15.50
CA HIS A 404 -13.51 -10.76 15.85
C HIS A 404 -12.62 -10.31 14.67
N LEU A 405 -12.42 -11.17 13.65
CA LEU A 405 -11.69 -10.84 12.43
C LEU A 405 -12.55 -10.09 11.40
N VAL A 406 -13.87 -10.02 11.59
CA VAL A 406 -14.82 -9.50 10.61
C VAL A 406 -15.45 -8.19 11.07
N ASP A 407 -15.58 -7.24 10.15
CA ASP A 407 -16.14 -5.90 10.40
C ASP A 407 -17.54 -5.73 9.78
N ALA A 408 -17.87 -6.52 8.76
CA ALA A 408 -19.22 -6.64 8.19
C ALA A 408 -19.41 -7.96 7.44
N TRP A 409 -20.67 -8.36 7.27
CA TRP A 409 -21.05 -9.54 6.48
C TRP A 409 -22.02 -9.16 5.36
N GLU A 410 -21.68 -9.51 4.12
CA GLU A 410 -22.56 -9.38 2.96
C GLU A 410 -23.20 -10.73 2.59
N VAL A 411 -24.53 -10.77 2.59
CA VAL A 411 -25.32 -11.92 2.13
C VAL A 411 -25.72 -11.68 0.68
N ILE A 412 -25.18 -12.49 -0.23
CA ILE A 412 -25.54 -12.49 -1.64
C ILE A 412 -26.65 -13.53 -1.86
N ALA A 413 -27.87 -13.08 -2.11
CA ALA A 413 -29.04 -13.95 -2.20
C ALA A 413 -30.15 -13.36 -3.09
N PRO A 414 -31.01 -14.19 -3.69
CA PRO A 414 -32.13 -13.71 -4.50
C PRO A 414 -33.25 -13.12 -3.62
N MET A 415 -34.11 -12.30 -4.23
CA MET A 415 -35.31 -11.77 -3.55
C MET A 415 -36.39 -12.83 -3.32
N ALA A 416 -36.39 -13.92 -4.10
CA ALA A 416 -37.35 -14.99 -3.91
C ALA A 416 -37.06 -15.75 -2.60
N GLY A 417 -38.06 -15.86 -1.73
CA GLY A 417 -37.91 -16.48 -0.41
C GLY A 417 -37.24 -15.57 0.63
N ILE A 418 -37.23 -14.25 0.41
CA ILE A 418 -36.48 -13.31 1.25
C ILE A 418 -36.89 -13.31 2.73
N GLU A 419 -38.17 -13.55 3.06
CA GLU A 419 -38.61 -13.63 4.46
C GLU A 419 -37.97 -14.79 5.22
N ALA A 420 -37.91 -15.97 4.60
CA ALA A 420 -37.26 -17.15 5.19
C ALA A 420 -35.76 -16.96 5.34
N LEU A 421 -35.11 -16.37 4.32
CA LEU A 421 -33.70 -16.00 4.38
C LEU A 421 -33.43 -15.01 5.51
N ALA A 422 -34.24 -13.94 5.60
CA ALA A 422 -34.10 -12.92 6.60
C ALA A 422 -34.28 -13.48 8.02
N ALA A 423 -35.21 -14.41 8.23
CA ALA A 423 -35.37 -15.08 9.52
C ALA A 423 -34.10 -15.85 9.92
N GLN A 424 -33.48 -16.56 8.99
CA GLN A 424 -32.22 -17.29 9.24
C GLN A 424 -31.04 -16.34 9.49
N VAL A 425 -30.95 -15.24 8.72
CA VAL A 425 -29.92 -14.21 8.95
C VAL A 425 -30.11 -13.55 10.31
N ALA A 426 -31.35 -13.19 10.67
CA ALA A 426 -31.65 -12.57 11.96
C ALA A 426 -31.34 -13.51 13.14
N ASP A 427 -31.58 -14.82 13.00
CA ASP A 427 -31.17 -15.83 13.99
C ASP A 427 -29.65 -15.85 14.18
N LEU A 428 -28.91 -16.01 13.09
CA LEU A 428 -27.44 -16.10 13.14
C LEU A 428 -26.80 -14.80 13.63
N ARG A 429 -27.35 -13.66 13.21
CA ARG A 429 -26.88 -12.32 13.57
C ARG A 429 -26.91 -12.05 15.08
N ARG A 430 -27.78 -12.71 15.85
CA ARG A 430 -27.82 -12.53 17.32
C ARG A 430 -26.48 -12.84 17.99
N GLY A 431 -25.66 -13.69 17.38
CA GLY A 431 -24.31 -14.02 17.86
C GLY A 431 -23.19 -13.16 17.27
N LEU A 432 -23.49 -12.14 16.45
CA LEU A 432 -22.49 -11.40 15.67
C LEU A 432 -22.47 -9.91 16.03
N PRO A 433 -21.28 -9.29 16.22
CA PRO A 433 -21.15 -7.91 16.67
C PRO A 433 -21.18 -6.88 15.53
N PHE A 434 -21.29 -7.31 14.28
CA PHE A 434 -21.09 -6.48 13.10
C PHE A 434 -22.35 -6.32 12.24
N ALA A 435 -22.25 -5.39 11.28
CA ALA A 435 -23.33 -5.02 10.39
C ALA A 435 -23.52 -6.06 9.28
N VAL A 436 -24.76 -6.28 8.84
CA VAL A 436 -25.09 -7.24 7.78
C VAL A 436 -25.71 -6.51 6.59
N ARG A 437 -25.26 -6.82 5.37
CA ARG A 437 -25.76 -6.25 4.12
C ARG A 437 -26.44 -7.31 3.27
N HIS A 438 -27.49 -6.90 2.59
CA HIS A 438 -28.10 -7.73 1.55
C HIS A 438 -27.62 -7.28 0.18
N SER A 439 -27.22 -8.23 -0.65
CA SER A 439 -26.77 -8.00 -2.01
C SER A 439 -27.60 -8.89 -2.94
N LYS A 440 -28.52 -8.31 -3.71
CA LYS A 440 -29.45 -9.08 -4.54
C LYS A 440 -28.68 -9.90 -5.58
N LEU A 441 -28.72 -11.22 -5.49
CA LEU A 441 -28.28 -12.12 -6.56
C LEU A 441 -29.28 -12.01 -7.73
N ARG A 442 -28.80 -11.62 -8.91
CA ARG A 442 -29.66 -11.46 -10.09
C ARG A 442 -29.98 -12.82 -10.71
N ARG A 443 -31.26 -13.08 -10.89
CA ARG A 443 -31.75 -14.18 -11.74
C ARG A 443 -31.79 -13.75 -13.20
N PRO A 444 -31.85 -14.68 -14.17
CA PRO A 444 -32.01 -14.32 -15.58
C PRO A 444 -33.15 -13.34 -15.83
N GLU A 445 -34.29 -13.49 -15.13
CA GLU A 445 -35.44 -12.58 -15.25
C GLU A 445 -35.16 -11.16 -14.73
N ASP A 446 -34.20 -11.00 -13.83
CA ASP A 446 -33.86 -9.71 -13.25
C ASP A 446 -32.96 -8.87 -14.19
N ARG A 447 -32.33 -9.47 -15.21
CA ARG A 447 -31.26 -8.76 -15.95
C ARG A 447 -31.83 -7.68 -16.85
N LEU A 448 -31.22 -6.50 -16.83
CA LEU A 448 -31.50 -5.46 -17.83
C LEU A 448 -31.13 -6.01 -19.22
N HIS A 449 -32.12 -6.24 -20.06
CA HIS A 449 -31.91 -6.73 -21.42
C HIS A 449 -31.18 -5.67 -22.24
N HIS A 450 -29.94 -5.96 -22.64
CA HIS A 450 -29.20 -5.19 -23.63
C HIS A 450 -29.13 -6.00 -24.93
N GLY A 451 -30.22 -5.95 -25.71
CA GLY A 451 -30.40 -6.69 -26.96
C GLY A 451 -30.73 -8.18 -26.77
N ASP A 452 -30.69 -8.94 -27.87
CA ASP A 452 -31.19 -10.32 -27.95
C ASP A 452 -30.22 -11.41 -27.43
N ARG A 453 -29.07 -11.03 -26.87
CA ARG A 453 -28.03 -12.00 -26.47
C ARG A 453 -28.12 -12.37 -24.99
N ALA A 454 -28.48 -13.61 -24.70
CA ALA A 454 -28.40 -14.18 -23.36
C ALA A 454 -26.93 -14.26 -22.88
N ARG A 455 -26.63 -13.68 -21.70
CA ARG A 455 -25.29 -13.72 -21.08
C ARG A 455 -25.32 -14.67 -19.89
N HIS A 456 -24.43 -15.65 -19.81
CA HIS A 456 -24.34 -16.58 -18.68
C HIS A 456 -23.33 -16.09 -17.64
N VAL A 457 -23.70 -15.08 -16.85
CA VAL A 457 -22.81 -14.44 -15.85
C VAL A 457 -23.48 -14.32 -14.49
N ILE A 458 -22.70 -14.42 -13.41
CA ILE A 458 -23.19 -14.14 -12.06
C ILE A 458 -23.16 -12.63 -11.85
N GLU A 459 -24.30 -12.08 -11.45
CA GLU A 459 -24.44 -10.66 -11.12
C GLU A 459 -25.07 -10.54 -9.74
N HIS A 460 -24.59 -9.57 -8.97
CA HIS A 460 -25.18 -9.23 -7.68
C HIS A 460 -25.21 -7.71 -7.46
N GLY A 461 -25.99 -7.33 -6.46
CA GLY A 461 -26.25 -5.95 -6.07
C GLY A 461 -27.58 -5.44 -6.64
N PHE A 462 -28.23 -4.58 -5.88
CA PHE A 462 -29.43 -3.87 -6.29
C PHE A 462 -29.11 -2.78 -7.32
N TYR A 463 -30.01 -2.52 -8.25
CA TYR A 463 -29.98 -1.26 -8.98
C TYR A 463 -30.59 -0.16 -8.11
N LEU A 464 -30.14 1.08 -8.32
CA LEU A 464 -30.67 2.23 -7.57
C LEU A 464 -32.20 2.36 -7.67
N ALA A 465 -32.79 1.99 -8.82
CA ALA A 465 -34.23 2.00 -9.03
C ALA A 465 -35.00 1.01 -8.13
N GLU A 466 -34.32 -0.02 -7.59
CA GLU A 466 -34.91 -1.01 -6.69
C GLU A 466 -34.81 -0.59 -5.21
N ARG A 467 -34.28 0.61 -4.91
CA ARG A 467 -34.08 1.07 -3.52
C ARG A 467 -35.39 1.19 -2.74
N GLU A 468 -36.47 1.61 -3.38
CA GLU A 468 -37.80 1.71 -2.77
C GLU A 468 -38.32 0.34 -2.32
N GLN A 469 -38.05 -0.72 -3.10
CA GLN A 469 -38.39 -2.10 -2.71
C GLN A 469 -37.66 -2.52 -1.42
N VAL A 470 -36.37 -2.18 -1.32
CA VAL A 470 -35.57 -2.45 -0.10
C VAL A 470 -36.12 -1.66 1.09
N GLU A 471 -36.55 -0.41 0.88
CA GLU A 471 -37.12 0.43 1.94
C GLU A 471 -38.45 -0.11 2.46
N ALA A 472 -39.33 -0.55 1.54
CA ALA A 472 -40.62 -1.13 1.89
C ALA A 472 -40.47 -2.39 2.77
N LEU A 473 -39.49 -3.25 2.45
CA LEU A 473 -39.19 -4.45 3.25
C LEU A 473 -38.65 -4.11 4.64
N ARG A 474 -37.88 -3.02 4.77
CA ARG A 474 -37.36 -2.57 6.08
C ARG A 474 -38.41 -1.87 6.92
N SER A 475 -39.33 -1.15 6.29
CA SER A 475 -40.39 -0.40 6.97
C SER A 475 -41.50 -1.32 7.48
N SER A 476 -41.69 -2.48 6.86
CA SER A 476 -42.64 -3.48 7.28
C SER A 476 -42.15 -4.23 8.54
N PRO A 477 -43.01 -4.50 9.55
CA PRO A 477 -42.67 -5.41 10.63
C PRO A 477 -42.32 -6.79 10.05
N GLY A 478 -41.12 -7.28 10.30
CA GLY A 478 -40.66 -8.53 9.70
C GLY A 478 -39.19 -8.85 9.96
N ALA A 479 -38.78 -10.04 9.54
CA ALA A 479 -37.42 -10.51 9.76
C ALA A 479 -36.39 -9.68 8.97
N TYR A 480 -36.78 -9.08 7.84
CA TYR A 480 -35.87 -8.31 6.99
C TYR A 480 -35.20 -7.13 7.72
N ARG A 481 -35.99 -6.37 8.49
CA ARG A 481 -35.49 -5.24 9.29
C ARG A 481 -34.49 -5.69 10.36
N ALA A 482 -34.73 -6.85 10.99
CA ALA A 482 -33.85 -7.41 12.00
C ALA A 482 -32.59 -8.05 11.38
N ALA A 483 -32.69 -8.56 10.17
CA ALA A 483 -31.61 -9.25 9.46
C ALA A 483 -30.55 -8.29 8.93
N PHE A 484 -30.95 -7.27 8.17
CA PHE A 484 -30.03 -6.44 7.38
C PHE A 484 -29.99 -5.00 7.91
N ASP A 485 -28.89 -4.27 7.75
CA ASP A 485 -28.82 -2.82 8.04
C ASP A 485 -28.82 -1.94 6.78
N GLY A 486 -28.67 -2.55 5.62
CA GLY A 486 -28.60 -1.86 4.33
C GLY A 486 -28.42 -2.85 3.18
N GLY A 487 -28.50 -2.32 1.96
CA GLY A 487 -28.27 -3.05 0.72
C GLY A 487 -26.94 -2.69 0.05
N VAL A 488 -26.44 -3.59 -0.79
CA VAL A 488 -25.33 -3.33 -1.71
C VAL A 488 -25.90 -3.00 -3.09
N PHE A 489 -25.58 -1.82 -3.61
CA PHE A 489 -26.13 -1.27 -4.85
C PHE A 489 -25.06 -1.20 -5.93
N ARG A 490 -25.31 -1.87 -7.05
CA ARG A 490 -24.37 -1.95 -8.17
C ARG A 490 -24.37 -0.67 -8.99
N VAL A 491 -23.16 -0.20 -9.33
CA VAL A 491 -22.92 0.86 -10.31
C VAL A 491 -22.20 0.25 -11.52
N SER A 492 -22.96 0.03 -12.59
CA SER A 492 -22.47 -0.55 -13.85
C SER A 492 -21.50 0.38 -14.56
N ARG A 493 -20.72 -0.15 -15.52
CA ARG A 493 -19.67 0.61 -16.23
C ARG A 493 -20.20 1.85 -16.92
N GLY A 494 -21.34 1.73 -17.62
CA GLY A 494 -21.97 2.85 -18.33
C GLY A 494 -22.65 3.88 -17.42
N GLN A 495 -22.68 3.66 -16.10
CA GLN A 495 -23.26 4.60 -15.15
C GLN A 495 -22.17 5.46 -14.50
N ARG A 496 -22.46 6.75 -14.32
CA ARG A 496 -21.59 7.72 -13.63
C ARG A 496 -21.63 7.51 -12.10
N PRO A 497 -20.52 7.14 -11.44
CA PRO A 497 -20.45 7.01 -9.98
C PRO A 497 -20.91 8.28 -9.25
N TRP A 498 -20.60 9.48 -9.75
CA TRP A 498 -21.01 10.75 -9.16
C TRP A 498 -22.52 10.80 -8.86
N HIS A 499 -23.35 10.51 -9.86
CA HIS A 499 -24.80 10.53 -9.69
C HIS A 499 -25.34 9.35 -8.88
N LYS A 500 -24.80 8.15 -9.10
CA LYS A 500 -25.35 6.93 -8.47
C LYS A 500 -25.01 6.87 -7.00
N ILE A 501 -23.77 7.16 -6.63
CA ILE A 501 -23.32 7.21 -5.24
C ILE A 501 -23.98 8.40 -4.54
N GLY A 502 -24.02 9.59 -5.15
CA GLY A 502 -24.66 10.77 -4.55
C GLY A 502 -26.14 10.55 -4.21
N LYS A 503 -26.92 10.01 -5.16
CA LYS A 503 -28.34 9.67 -4.91
C LYS A 503 -28.51 8.59 -3.87
N LEU A 504 -27.68 7.54 -3.92
CA LEU A 504 -27.74 6.46 -2.93
C LEU A 504 -27.42 6.96 -1.53
N ALA A 505 -26.38 7.78 -1.38
CA ALA A 505 -25.97 8.33 -0.09
C ALA A 505 -27.05 9.22 0.53
N ALA A 506 -27.67 10.10 -0.28
CA ALA A 506 -28.78 10.94 0.18
C ALA A 506 -29.97 10.09 0.66
N ALA A 507 -30.36 9.07 -0.12
CA ALA A 507 -31.44 8.16 0.24
C ALA A 507 -31.10 7.32 1.49
N SER A 508 -29.89 6.79 1.58
CA SER A 508 -29.41 5.99 2.70
C SER A 508 -29.39 6.78 4.00
N SER A 509 -28.94 8.04 3.94
CA SER A 509 -28.93 8.97 5.07
C SER A 509 -30.35 9.27 5.56
N ALA A 510 -31.27 9.60 4.63
CA ALA A 510 -32.67 9.88 4.95
C ALA A 510 -33.40 8.68 5.59
N ALA A 511 -33.09 7.47 5.16
CA ALA A 511 -33.67 6.23 5.68
C ALA A 511 -32.95 5.67 6.92
N GLY A 512 -31.81 6.24 7.33
CA GLY A 512 -30.98 5.69 8.40
C GLY A 512 -30.43 4.29 8.09
N THR A 513 -30.26 3.95 6.81
CA THR A 513 -29.67 2.69 6.36
C THR A 513 -28.17 2.82 6.17
N ARG A 514 -27.48 1.69 6.17
CA ARG A 514 -26.03 1.63 5.91
C ARG A 514 -25.76 1.09 4.51
N ASP A 515 -26.39 1.66 3.48
CA ASP A 515 -26.24 1.16 2.12
C ASP A 515 -24.80 1.32 1.62
N GLU A 516 -24.43 0.50 0.62
CA GLU A 516 -23.09 0.54 0.03
C GLU A 516 -23.19 0.54 -1.50
N ALA A 517 -22.27 1.23 -2.17
CA ALA A 517 -22.16 1.22 -3.62
C ALA A 517 -21.09 0.22 -4.07
N TYR A 518 -21.40 -0.63 -5.03
CA TYR A 518 -20.49 -1.59 -5.64
C TYR A 518 -20.18 -1.16 -7.07
N VAL A 519 -19.06 -0.47 -7.26
CA VAL A 519 -18.67 0.17 -8.52
C VAL A 519 -17.83 -0.79 -9.35
N ARG A 520 -18.27 -1.00 -10.59
CA ARG A 520 -17.55 -1.86 -11.53
C ARG A 520 -16.59 -1.07 -12.40
N LEU A 521 -15.34 -1.49 -12.46
CA LEU A 521 -14.45 -1.16 -13.58
C LEU A 521 -14.77 -2.05 -14.79
N ALA A 522 -15.20 -3.29 -14.55
CA ALA A 522 -15.60 -4.22 -15.59
C ALA A 522 -16.82 -3.75 -16.41
N ALA A 523 -16.78 -4.00 -17.71
CA ALA A 523 -17.93 -3.85 -18.59
C ALA A 523 -19.11 -4.75 -18.18
N ASP A 524 -20.31 -4.42 -18.66
CA ASP A 524 -21.47 -5.31 -18.49
C ASP A 524 -21.44 -6.48 -19.48
N ASN A 525 -20.68 -6.36 -20.56
CA ASN A 525 -20.40 -7.45 -21.49
C ASN A 525 -19.16 -8.25 -21.04
N PRO A 526 -19.27 -9.56 -20.76
CA PRO A 526 -18.13 -10.39 -20.33
C PRO A 526 -17.00 -10.52 -21.35
N ALA A 527 -17.24 -10.22 -22.62
CA ALA A 527 -16.23 -10.26 -23.67
C ALA A 527 -15.54 -8.90 -23.91
N GLU A 528 -16.09 -7.82 -23.35
CA GLU A 528 -15.58 -6.47 -23.59
C GLU A 528 -14.46 -6.15 -22.60
N ALA A 529 -13.29 -5.78 -23.14
CA ALA A 529 -12.15 -5.33 -22.37
C ALA A 529 -12.34 -3.86 -21.91
N GLN A 530 -11.81 -3.52 -20.74
CA GLN A 530 -11.69 -2.13 -20.26
C GLN A 530 -10.24 -1.86 -19.88
N ASP A 531 -9.40 -1.71 -20.90
CA ASP A 531 -7.94 -1.56 -20.83
C ASP A 531 -7.44 -0.12 -20.99
N ASP A 532 -8.35 0.84 -21.17
CA ASP A 532 -8.03 2.27 -21.12
C ASP A 532 -7.72 2.72 -19.68
N ASP A 533 -6.42 2.88 -19.41
CA ASP A 533 -5.90 3.31 -18.11
C ASP A 533 -6.39 4.69 -17.69
N LEU A 534 -6.59 5.63 -18.63
CA LEU A 534 -7.09 6.97 -18.32
C LEU A 534 -8.58 6.91 -17.96
N ALA A 535 -9.39 6.17 -18.73
CA ALA A 535 -10.80 5.98 -18.42
C ALA A 535 -11.01 5.29 -17.07
N ASN A 536 -10.19 4.29 -16.75
CA ASN A 536 -10.22 3.61 -15.45
C ASN A 536 -9.76 4.54 -14.31
N ALA A 537 -8.69 5.32 -14.52
CA ALA A 537 -8.23 6.31 -13.54
C ALA A 537 -9.27 7.40 -13.26
N ASN A 538 -9.91 7.94 -14.31
CA ASN A 538 -11.00 8.91 -14.18
C ASN A 538 -12.18 8.35 -13.38
N ARG A 539 -12.57 7.10 -13.66
CA ARG A 539 -13.66 6.44 -12.93
C ARG A 539 -13.32 6.20 -11.47
N VAL A 540 -12.09 5.81 -11.15
CA VAL A 540 -11.60 5.65 -9.77
C VAL A 540 -11.57 7.00 -9.06
N ALA A 541 -11.08 8.05 -9.71
CA ALA A 541 -11.07 9.41 -9.17
C ALA A 541 -12.49 9.90 -8.85
N GLU A 542 -13.42 9.79 -9.80
CA GLU A 542 -14.83 10.15 -9.60
C GLU A 542 -15.45 9.37 -8.44
N THR A 543 -15.20 8.06 -8.39
CA THR A 543 -15.72 7.18 -7.34
C THR A 543 -15.24 7.62 -5.96
N LEU A 544 -13.94 7.82 -5.81
CA LEU A 544 -13.33 8.16 -4.53
C LEU A 544 -13.68 9.59 -4.09
N PHE A 545 -13.68 10.54 -5.02
CA PHE A 545 -14.08 11.93 -4.75
C PHE A 545 -15.55 12.02 -4.30
N THR A 546 -16.44 11.29 -4.96
CA THR A 546 -17.85 11.20 -4.54
C THR A 546 -17.99 10.55 -3.17
N ALA A 547 -17.23 9.50 -2.89
CA ALA A 547 -17.24 8.80 -1.61
C ALA A 547 -16.72 9.69 -0.45
N HIS A 548 -15.78 10.60 -0.73
CA HIS A 548 -15.36 11.63 0.22
C HIS A 548 -16.44 12.69 0.43
N ALA A 549 -17.11 13.14 -0.64
CA ALA A 549 -18.20 14.11 -0.55
C ALA A 549 -19.42 13.59 0.23
N CYS A 550 -19.77 12.33 0.02
CA CYS A 550 -20.95 11.69 0.59
C CYS A 550 -20.60 10.91 1.87
N VAL A 551 -20.57 11.58 3.03
CA VAL A 551 -20.26 10.92 4.30
C VAL A 551 -21.31 9.83 4.62
N GLY A 552 -20.84 8.67 5.07
CA GLY A 552 -21.69 7.58 5.54
C GLY A 552 -22.01 6.49 4.52
N ILE A 553 -21.70 6.68 3.23
CA ILE A 553 -21.81 5.62 2.23
C ILE A 553 -20.50 4.83 2.13
N GLY A 554 -20.60 3.50 2.18
CA GLY A 554 -19.47 2.62 1.83
C GLY A 554 -19.38 2.43 0.32
N VAL A 555 -18.17 2.41 -0.23
CA VAL A 555 -17.99 2.17 -1.68
C VAL A 555 -16.99 1.04 -1.88
N TRP A 556 -17.32 0.10 -2.76
CA TRP A 556 -16.48 -1.01 -3.19
C TRP A 556 -16.08 -0.84 -4.65
N LEU A 557 -14.82 -1.08 -4.99
CA LEU A 557 -14.38 -1.31 -6.37
C LEU A 557 -14.16 -2.81 -6.62
N ASP A 558 -14.62 -3.29 -7.76
CA ASP A 558 -14.56 -4.71 -8.13
C ASP A 558 -13.19 -5.20 -8.60
N THR A 559 -12.19 -4.31 -8.70
CA THR A 559 -10.93 -4.59 -9.39
C THR A 559 -9.75 -3.92 -8.70
N PHE A 560 -9.00 -4.71 -7.95
CA PHE A 560 -7.72 -4.30 -7.37
C PHE A 560 -6.58 -4.41 -8.36
N CYS A 561 -6.34 -5.63 -8.83
CA CYS A 561 -5.29 -6.02 -9.75
C CYS A 561 -5.93 -6.30 -11.11
N ASP A 562 -5.20 -6.05 -12.19
CA ASP A 562 -5.60 -6.37 -13.56
C ASP A 562 -6.22 -7.76 -13.66
N VAL A 563 -7.30 -7.83 -14.45
CA VAL A 563 -7.86 -9.08 -14.94
C VAL A 563 -7.55 -9.13 -16.42
N ASP A 564 -6.46 -9.82 -16.75
CA ASP A 564 -5.91 -9.93 -18.11
C ASP A 564 -6.37 -11.19 -18.85
N ARG A 565 -7.19 -12.03 -18.21
CA ARG A 565 -7.65 -13.33 -18.73
C ARG A 565 -9.06 -13.67 -18.25
N GLY A 566 -9.76 -14.48 -19.04
CA GLY A 566 -11.12 -14.92 -18.74
C GLY A 566 -12.18 -13.86 -19.04
N TYR A 567 -13.20 -13.75 -18.19
CA TYR A 567 -14.32 -12.82 -18.39
C TYR A 567 -14.04 -11.43 -17.83
N PHE A 568 -14.57 -10.43 -18.51
CA PHE A 568 -14.45 -9.01 -18.21
C PHE A 568 -12.98 -8.54 -18.10
N PRO A 569 -12.14 -8.70 -19.15
CA PRO A 569 -10.77 -8.21 -19.10
C PRO A 569 -10.73 -6.71 -18.79
N ARG A 570 -9.81 -6.26 -17.94
CA ARG A 570 -9.73 -4.85 -17.51
C ARG A 570 -8.48 -4.56 -16.70
N THR A 571 -8.07 -3.29 -16.70
CA THR A 571 -7.00 -2.84 -15.80
C THR A 571 -7.53 -2.45 -14.42
N GLY A 572 -6.70 -2.67 -13.40
CA GLY A 572 -6.99 -2.37 -12.00
C GLY A 572 -6.24 -1.15 -11.47
N LEU A 573 -6.13 -1.08 -10.13
CA LEU A 573 -5.27 -0.11 -9.44
C LEU A 573 -3.78 -0.50 -9.55
N VAL A 574 -3.51 -1.80 -9.67
CA VAL A 574 -2.17 -2.36 -9.86
C VAL A 574 -2.15 -3.37 -11.00
N ASP A 575 -0.99 -3.54 -11.61
CA ASP A 575 -0.80 -4.55 -12.66
C ASP A 575 -0.70 -5.98 -12.08
N ARG A 576 -0.47 -6.98 -12.95
CA ARG A 576 -0.30 -8.39 -12.56
C ARG A 576 1.00 -8.69 -11.78
N ARG A 577 1.93 -7.73 -11.71
CA ARG A 577 3.09 -7.76 -10.80
C ARG A 577 2.84 -6.92 -9.54
N TYR A 578 1.62 -6.41 -9.36
CA TYR A 578 1.25 -5.50 -8.27
C TYR A 578 1.99 -4.15 -8.28
N ASN A 579 2.47 -3.72 -9.46
CA ASN A 579 3.02 -2.39 -9.64
C ASN A 579 1.89 -1.35 -9.82
N PRO A 580 1.98 -0.15 -9.22
CA PRO A 580 0.91 0.85 -9.31
C PRO A 580 0.63 1.31 -10.74
N ARG A 581 -0.62 1.15 -11.20
CA ARG A 581 -1.12 1.77 -12.44
C ARG A 581 -1.56 3.21 -12.18
N LEU A 582 -1.93 3.94 -13.24
CA LEU A 582 -2.41 5.31 -13.13
C LEU A 582 -3.57 5.42 -12.13
N ALA A 583 -4.55 4.50 -12.18
CA ALA A 583 -5.68 4.48 -11.26
C ALA A 583 -5.25 4.30 -9.79
N GLY A 584 -4.23 3.49 -9.52
CA GLY A 584 -3.67 3.32 -8.17
C GLY A 584 -2.93 4.56 -7.66
N LYS A 585 -2.15 5.21 -8.53
CA LYS A 585 -1.49 6.50 -8.21
C LYS A 585 -2.51 7.59 -7.88
N VAL A 586 -3.57 7.68 -8.69
CA VAL A 586 -4.69 8.60 -8.48
C VAL A 586 -5.41 8.30 -7.16
N CYS A 587 -5.68 7.03 -6.86
CA CYS A 587 -6.28 6.62 -5.60
C CYS A 587 -5.45 7.10 -4.39
N ARG A 588 -4.14 6.80 -4.40
CA ARG A 588 -3.19 7.25 -3.36
C ARG A 588 -3.22 8.76 -3.18
N ASN A 589 -3.02 9.51 -4.27
CA ASN A 589 -2.83 10.94 -4.20
C ASN A 589 -4.14 11.66 -3.82
N LEU A 590 -5.28 11.17 -4.30
CA LEU A 590 -6.58 11.72 -3.92
C LEU A 590 -6.91 11.43 -2.44
N ASN A 591 -6.58 10.24 -1.94
CA ASN A 591 -6.70 9.94 -0.51
C ASN A 591 -5.77 10.80 0.34
N SER A 592 -4.54 11.06 -0.08
CA SER A 592 -3.63 11.98 0.62
C SER A 592 -4.19 13.40 0.67
N ALA A 593 -4.60 13.94 -0.48
CA ALA A 593 -5.15 15.30 -0.58
C ALA A 593 -6.42 15.50 0.26
N LEU A 594 -7.23 14.45 0.44
CA LEU A 594 -8.51 14.50 1.16
C LEU A 594 -8.45 13.79 2.53
N SER A 595 -7.26 13.43 3.00
CA SER A 595 -7.05 12.64 4.24
C SER A 595 -7.48 13.40 5.50
N GLY A 596 -7.46 14.73 5.49
CA GLY A 596 -8.00 15.59 6.55
C GLY A 596 -9.54 15.67 6.55
N GLY A 597 -10.20 14.99 5.60
CA GLY A 597 -11.62 15.15 5.33
C GLY A 597 -11.91 16.35 4.44
N LEU A 598 -13.18 16.48 4.07
CA LEU A 598 -13.71 17.67 3.43
C LEU A 598 -14.53 18.43 4.47
N ASP A 599 -14.42 19.75 4.45
CA ASP A 599 -15.36 20.60 5.18
C ASP A 599 -16.78 20.34 4.71
N ARG A 600 -17.77 20.77 5.50
CA ARG A 600 -19.19 20.50 5.24
C ARG A 600 -19.55 20.87 3.79
N VAL A 601 -19.83 19.84 2.99
CA VAL A 601 -20.26 20.00 1.59
C VAL A 601 -21.65 20.63 1.58
N LYS A 602 -21.76 21.80 0.93
CA LYS A 602 -22.99 22.58 0.76
C LYS A 602 -23.65 22.30 -0.60
N GLY A 603 -22.85 22.08 -1.63
CA GLY A 603 -23.29 21.92 -3.02
C GLY A 603 -22.41 20.92 -3.77
N MET A 604 -23.03 20.21 -4.71
CA MET A 604 -22.39 19.23 -5.60
C MET A 604 -22.81 19.52 -7.03
N HIS A 605 -21.85 19.90 -7.88
CA HIS A 605 -22.10 20.29 -9.27
C HIS A 605 -21.23 19.50 -10.24
N GLU A 606 -21.68 19.39 -11.49
CA GLU A 606 -20.93 18.78 -12.58
C GLU A 606 -20.97 19.72 -13.77
N ALA A 607 -19.83 19.91 -14.41
CA ALA A 607 -19.69 20.63 -15.66
C ALA A 607 -18.92 19.77 -16.67
N GLU A 608 -19.18 20.00 -17.96
CA GLU A 608 -18.60 19.21 -19.04
C GLU A 608 -18.17 20.15 -20.16
N SER A 609 -16.94 19.96 -20.65
CA SER A 609 -16.38 20.65 -21.80
C SER A 609 -15.87 19.64 -22.84
N ASP A 610 -15.34 20.17 -23.94
CA ASP A 610 -14.70 19.36 -24.98
C ASP A 610 -13.44 18.66 -24.46
N SER A 611 -12.75 19.22 -23.47
CA SER A 611 -11.47 18.69 -22.96
C SER A 611 -11.61 17.86 -21.70
N ALA A 612 -12.55 18.18 -20.81
CA ALA A 612 -12.68 17.51 -19.52
C ALA A 612 -14.09 17.57 -18.95
N ARG A 613 -14.36 16.66 -18.02
CA ARG A 613 -15.49 16.75 -17.10
C ARG A 613 -15.00 17.18 -15.73
N THR A 614 -15.71 18.09 -15.08
CA THR A 614 -15.31 18.65 -13.80
C THR A 614 -16.40 18.40 -12.77
N LEU A 615 -16.04 17.77 -11.65
CA LEU A 615 -16.93 17.55 -10.51
C LEU A 615 -16.57 18.54 -9.40
N ILE A 616 -17.54 19.27 -8.89
CA ILE A 616 -17.30 20.45 -8.06
C ILE A 616 -18.04 20.27 -6.73
N LEU A 617 -17.31 20.46 -5.64
CA LEU A 617 -17.84 20.51 -4.29
C LEU A 617 -17.72 21.93 -3.76
N GLU A 618 -18.85 22.54 -3.44
CA GLU A 618 -18.91 23.75 -2.65
C GLU A 618 -18.84 23.34 -1.18
N THR A 619 -17.84 23.85 -0.47
CA THR A 619 -17.59 23.53 0.94
C THR A 619 -17.84 24.75 1.82
N ALA A 620 -17.66 24.62 3.14
CA ALA A 620 -17.75 25.77 4.03
C ALA A 620 -16.69 26.84 3.73
N ASP A 621 -15.49 26.41 3.34
CA ASP A 621 -14.28 27.24 3.28
C ASP A 621 -13.78 27.48 1.85
N GLY A 622 -14.57 27.12 0.84
CA GLY A 622 -14.27 27.35 -0.57
C GLY A 622 -14.74 26.21 -1.49
N VAL A 623 -14.02 26.01 -2.59
CA VAL A 623 -14.39 25.06 -3.65
C VAL A 623 -13.29 24.02 -3.85
N VAL A 624 -13.69 22.76 -3.99
CA VAL A 624 -12.82 21.67 -4.40
C VAL A 624 -13.36 21.08 -5.70
N ALA A 625 -12.55 21.05 -6.74
CA ALA A 625 -12.95 20.54 -8.05
C ALA A 625 -12.04 19.39 -8.51
N LEU A 626 -12.63 18.29 -8.96
CA LEU A 626 -11.95 17.18 -9.61
C LEU A 626 -12.10 17.32 -11.12
N VAL A 627 -10.97 17.42 -11.83
CA VAL A 627 -10.88 17.43 -13.29
C VAL A 627 -10.65 16.00 -13.78
N LEU A 628 -11.49 15.56 -14.71
CA LEU A 628 -11.45 14.26 -15.37
C LEU A 628 -11.24 14.50 -16.87
N PRO A 629 -9.99 14.50 -17.37
CA PRO A 629 -9.71 14.74 -18.79
C PRO A 629 -10.30 13.66 -19.68
N ARG A 630 -10.76 14.03 -20.88
CA ARG A 630 -11.18 13.05 -21.90
C ARG A 630 -9.99 12.40 -22.59
N GLU A 631 -8.94 13.18 -22.79
CA GLU A 631 -7.67 12.79 -23.38
C GLU A 631 -6.54 13.61 -22.76
N SER A 632 -5.31 13.18 -22.97
CA SER A 632 -4.14 13.93 -22.51
C SER A 632 -4.01 15.25 -23.27
N GLY A 633 -3.93 16.36 -22.55
CA GLY A 633 -3.78 17.68 -23.16
C GLY A 633 -3.56 18.79 -22.15
N GLU A 634 -4.00 19.99 -22.51
CA GLU A 634 -3.96 21.17 -21.65
C GLU A 634 -5.36 21.69 -21.34
N LEU A 635 -5.55 22.17 -20.11
CA LEU A 635 -6.79 22.77 -19.65
C LEU A 635 -6.59 24.27 -19.41
N ARG A 636 -7.40 25.10 -20.08
CA ARG A 636 -7.34 26.57 -19.95
C ARG A 636 -8.37 27.12 -18.99
N SER A 637 -9.46 26.39 -18.77
CA SER A 637 -10.51 26.83 -17.86
C SER A 637 -11.30 25.67 -17.26
N ILE A 638 -11.92 25.92 -16.12
CA ILE A 638 -12.95 25.07 -15.53
C ILE A 638 -14.19 25.90 -15.24
N THR A 639 -15.36 25.41 -15.60
CA THR A 639 -16.63 26.03 -15.19
C THR A 639 -16.76 25.97 -13.68
N LEU A 640 -17.17 27.06 -13.04
CA LEU A 640 -17.50 27.10 -11.62
C LEU A 640 -19.00 27.28 -11.43
N HIS A 641 -19.53 26.54 -10.47
CA HIS A 641 -20.80 26.82 -9.84
C HIS A 641 -20.50 27.34 -8.43
N GLY A 642 -21.07 28.50 -8.07
CA GLY A 642 -20.95 29.09 -6.72
C GLY A 642 -19.58 29.60 -6.29
N ALA A 643 -18.81 30.22 -7.18
CA ALA A 643 -17.62 30.98 -6.75
C ALA A 643 -18.07 32.20 -5.91
N GLY A 644 -17.48 32.38 -4.73
CA GLY A 644 -17.64 33.60 -3.94
C GLY A 644 -17.30 34.87 -4.72
N THR A 645 -17.47 36.04 -4.11
CA THR A 645 -17.36 37.36 -4.77
C THR A 645 -16.01 37.69 -5.44
N ALA A 646 -15.00 36.82 -5.34
CA ALA A 646 -13.65 37.04 -5.86
C ALA A 646 -13.58 36.85 -7.39
N ARG A 647 -13.05 37.84 -8.10
CA ARG A 647 -12.91 37.85 -9.57
C ARG A 647 -11.58 37.29 -10.08
N SER A 648 -10.62 37.04 -9.20
CA SER A 648 -9.32 36.41 -9.50
C SER A 648 -8.68 35.86 -8.22
N GLY A 649 -7.67 35.00 -8.37
CA GLY A 649 -6.94 34.43 -7.24
C GLY A 649 -5.87 33.44 -7.66
N ARG A 650 -5.42 32.64 -6.69
CA ARG A 650 -4.60 31.44 -6.92
C ARG A 650 -5.40 30.22 -6.46
N ALA A 651 -5.09 29.06 -7.02
CA ALA A 651 -5.61 27.74 -6.66
C ALA A 651 -4.45 26.78 -6.42
N LYS A 652 -4.62 25.76 -5.57
CA LYS A 652 -3.72 24.60 -5.56
C LYS A 652 -4.16 23.65 -6.67
N TRP A 653 -3.26 23.38 -7.61
CA TRP A 653 -3.42 22.37 -8.64
C TRP A 653 -2.59 21.15 -8.27
N ILE A 654 -3.25 20.01 -8.13
CA ILE A 654 -2.63 18.74 -7.76
C ILE A 654 -2.81 17.79 -8.93
N ASP A 655 -1.70 17.39 -9.56
CA ASP A 655 -1.70 16.30 -10.53
C ASP A 655 -1.82 14.97 -9.76
N LEU A 656 -2.92 14.25 -9.92
CA LEU A 656 -3.15 13.01 -9.17
C LEU A 656 -2.35 11.83 -9.73
N ALA A 657 -1.72 11.93 -10.90
CA ALA A 657 -0.81 10.91 -11.42
C ALA A 657 0.54 10.94 -10.70
N SER A 658 1.09 12.14 -10.46
CA SER A 658 2.40 12.34 -9.83
C SER A 658 2.31 12.66 -8.33
N GLY A 659 1.24 13.31 -7.89
CA GLY A 659 1.08 13.86 -6.55
C GLY A 659 1.70 15.25 -6.39
N THR A 660 2.20 15.82 -7.49
CA THR A 660 2.82 17.16 -7.54
C THR A 660 1.78 18.25 -7.29
N ILE A 661 2.16 19.21 -6.45
CA ILE A 661 1.38 20.39 -6.09
C ILE A 661 2.01 21.61 -6.77
N THR A 662 1.18 22.40 -7.43
CA THR A 662 1.60 23.65 -8.07
C THR A 662 0.53 24.73 -7.85
N ALA A 663 0.96 25.99 -7.78
CA ALA A 663 0.02 27.11 -7.76
C ALA A 663 -0.50 27.40 -9.17
N ALA A 664 -1.79 27.67 -9.30
CA ALA A 664 -2.42 28.07 -10.55
C ALA A 664 -3.15 29.41 -10.36
N SER A 665 -2.65 30.47 -11.00
CA SER A 665 -3.32 31.78 -11.02
C SER A 665 -4.54 31.73 -11.93
N TRP A 666 -5.61 32.41 -11.53
CA TRP A 666 -6.87 32.37 -12.27
C TRP A 666 -7.68 33.66 -12.19
N ARG A 667 -8.59 33.83 -13.15
CA ARG A 667 -9.57 34.92 -13.23
C ARG A 667 -10.94 34.40 -13.64
N VAL A 668 -12.01 35.05 -13.17
CA VAL A 668 -13.37 34.74 -13.61
C VAL A 668 -13.56 35.28 -15.03
N GLY A 669 -13.96 34.39 -15.95
CA GLY A 669 -14.37 34.76 -17.30
C GLY A 669 -15.81 35.28 -17.34
N GLU A 670 -16.14 36.03 -18.39
CA GLU A 670 -17.45 36.65 -18.61
C GLU A 670 -18.53 35.66 -19.13
N SER A 671 -18.27 34.35 -19.09
CA SER A 671 -19.22 33.32 -19.54
C SER A 671 -20.33 33.09 -18.52
N GLU A 672 -21.50 32.64 -18.99
CA GLU A 672 -22.58 32.13 -18.14
C GLU A 672 -22.77 30.63 -18.39
N PRO A 673 -22.57 29.74 -17.40
CA PRO A 673 -22.05 30.02 -16.04
C PRO A 673 -20.57 30.45 -16.03
N PRO A 674 -20.12 31.16 -14.98
CA PRO A 674 -18.76 31.71 -14.89
C PRO A 674 -17.69 30.61 -14.93
N ALA A 675 -16.67 30.79 -15.74
CA ALA A 675 -15.51 29.92 -15.80
C ALA A 675 -14.30 30.51 -15.06
N LEU A 676 -13.56 29.68 -14.35
CA LEU A 676 -12.22 29.98 -13.87
C LEU A 676 -11.25 29.77 -15.03
N ASN A 677 -10.71 30.86 -15.56
CA ASN A 677 -9.69 30.85 -16.61
C ASN A 677 -8.31 30.88 -15.95
N PHE A 678 -7.48 29.89 -16.24
CA PHE A 678 -6.09 29.87 -15.80
C PHE A 678 -5.26 30.83 -16.66
N GLU A 679 -4.36 31.58 -16.03
CA GLU A 679 -3.47 32.50 -16.76
C GLU A 679 -2.50 31.74 -17.68
N GLU A 680 -2.12 30.53 -17.28
CA GLU A 680 -1.33 29.59 -18.08
C GLU A 680 -2.09 28.27 -18.24
N PRO A 681 -2.05 27.62 -19.42
CA PRO A 681 -2.63 26.30 -19.62
C PRO A 681 -2.07 25.28 -18.62
N ARG A 682 -2.93 24.42 -18.10
CA ARG A 682 -2.57 23.44 -17.09
C ARG A 682 -2.42 22.06 -17.74
N PRO A 683 -1.29 21.35 -17.55
CA PRO A 683 -1.14 20.01 -18.08
C PRO A 683 -2.17 19.09 -17.43
N CYS A 684 -2.87 18.32 -18.26
CA CYS A 684 -3.93 17.41 -17.86
C CYS A 684 -3.75 16.07 -18.58
N THR A 685 -2.70 15.34 -18.20
CA THR A 685 -2.40 13.99 -18.72
C THR A 685 -3.10 12.88 -17.93
N GLY A 686 -3.77 13.25 -16.84
CA GLY A 686 -4.55 12.39 -15.95
C GLY A 686 -5.47 13.23 -15.05
N PRO A 687 -6.27 12.59 -14.17
CA PRO A 687 -7.11 13.29 -13.22
C PRO A 687 -6.32 14.32 -12.40
N ALA A 688 -6.92 15.47 -12.13
CA ALA A 688 -6.31 16.53 -11.31
C ALA A 688 -7.30 17.07 -10.28
N LEU A 689 -6.80 17.48 -9.11
CA LEU A 689 -7.59 18.12 -8.06
C LEU A 689 -7.23 19.61 -7.98
N VAL A 690 -8.26 20.46 -7.95
CA VAL A 690 -8.14 21.91 -7.82
C VAL A 690 -8.78 22.33 -6.50
N ILE A 691 -8.02 23.01 -5.64
CA ILE A 691 -8.50 23.48 -4.33
C ILE A 691 -8.43 25.01 -4.29
N LEU A 692 -9.57 25.63 -4.02
CA LEU A 692 -9.80 27.06 -3.86
C LEU A 692 -10.29 27.31 -2.42
N LYS A 693 -9.57 28.07 -1.60
CA LYS A 693 -10.01 28.46 -0.25
C LYS A 693 -10.33 29.95 -0.17
N GLU A 694 -11.38 30.33 0.55
CA GLU A 694 -11.84 31.73 0.70
C GLU A 694 -10.89 32.58 1.57
N SER A 695 -10.33 32.01 2.63
CA SER A 695 -9.18 32.59 3.33
C SER A 695 -7.92 32.25 2.53
N GLY A 696 -7.25 33.26 1.98
CA GLY A 696 -6.00 33.10 1.23
C GLY A 696 -5.03 32.11 1.89
N PHE A 697 -4.32 31.37 1.04
CA PHE A 697 -3.48 30.22 1.40
C PHE A 697 -2.76 30.34 2.74
N LEU A 698 -3.23 29.58 3.74
CA LEU A 698 -2.40 29.27 4.90
C LEU A 698 -1.41 28.15 4.49
N SER A 699 -0.14 28.42 4.81
CA SER A 699 1.00 27.50 4.78
C SER A 699 0.64 26.08 5.23
N PRO A 700 1.29 25.03 4.70
CA PRO A 700 1.16 23.69 5.28
C PRO A 700 1.58 23.72 6.75
N ALA A 701 0.83 22.99 7.58
CA ALA A 701 1.25 22.54 8.90
C ALA A 701 2.16 21.31 8.77
#